data_AF-A0A2U8TSM9-F1
#
_entry.id   AF-A0A2U8TSM9-F1
#
_cell.length_a   1.000
_cell.length_b   1.000
_cell.length_c   1.000
_cell.angle_alpha   90.00
_cell.angle_beta   90.00
_cell.angle_gamma   90.00
#
_symmetry.space_group_name_H-M   'P 1'
#
loop_
_entity.id
_entity.type
_entity.pdbx_description
1 polymer ?
#
loop_
_entity_poly.entity_id
_entity_poly.type
_entity_poly.pdbx_seq_one_letter_code
_entity_poly.pdbx_strand_id
1 'polypeptide(L)'
;MTDIPVLTLYAPRIPGCKDVVPAPVDAHVGIPLALTYLYPQGVKVFVDAYAQQEVGDNIDLYLNGVVVSVAIVESLTDKFFTLYLPVKALFNGPNEIHYTVRRGSENIDSSTTLRAWFHKQRPGLKDLEGNHEWHSELTINIRPPCVLDDGVDPEQARKGVICTALYPLTRAFDKIRVRCGGESIEHVVSEEEAKSGKPVEILIDEAVFKKIGDTPKCVVTYTVWDWIGNSVDLDALWSAAIELFISLNGTWYEPPLVSEDPNDASDDPDSIDLGKLAGRAAIAQVHAQRSWLKNDVIELTCTFTSATGSTEVLILKETVDRAPFIYKLSVPHAHFVKAVGGSASFKYKLLRGGKEVGRSFTTTVDVIGEALIDLSPVTVVGQPGLAVDALAFPEGLIARIEFAQAQSGDQCQLHARPVTADGLPTFTAKVFNANKRVNNTLTIRDLVARHGTVIRLLWDLMRNGVQTRSKPTLLTVQKIVDGDPRLPTPKVPQALDDKVLNLSEFEGDAEVKVLPWLGIREGQEVELKCVGISSEGGEYVIPLLKAYKVTMQEVNSGLRVPLRRKELQSLKHDSQANVSLSVFLGQNTDQVRPVLFPICELTVQRTLTENFDGQLTQLVVSGQTIETSTMRIGFVSGGGMMGIAPTTDGFVTIPAKTELQVLHISYKHPGVQRIALHLKKPCNEVSFWYGGTNDATNVAYFYGVNGLLGQQFLLLNLNSANKIVCSEAGIVRIEFQNSGGDWFVLDNFSFSY
;
A
#
# COMPACT_ATOMS: atom_id res chain seq x y z
N MET A 1 -68.83 -18.69 7.04
CA MET A 1 -67.37 -18.65 7.30
C MET A 1 -66.96 -17.21 7.25
N THR A 2 -66.91 -16.54 8.39
CA THR A 2 -66.31 -15.21 8.52
C THR A 2 -64.80 -15.39 8.52
N ASP A 3 -64.12 -14.79 7.55
CA ASP A 3 -62.66 -14.67 7.54
C ASP A 3 -62.20 -14.08 8.87
N ILE A 4 -61.38 -14.84 9.58
CA ILE A 4 -60.81 -14.44 10.86
C ILE A 4 -59.56 -13.60 10.53
N PRO A 5 -59.45 -12.36 11.03
CA PRO A 5 -58.33 -11.49 10.71
C PRO A 5 -57.01 -12.06 11.27
N VAL A 6 -56.00 -12.18 10.40
CA VAL A 6 -54.61 -12.50 10.76
C VAL A 6 -54.05 -11.36 11.62
N LEU A 7 -53.50 -11.68 12.80
CA LEU A 7 -52.84 -10.68 13.63
C LEU A 7 -51.58 -10.11 12.95
N THR A 8 -51.41 -8.79 12.98
CA THR A 8 -50.13 -8.17 12.61
C THR A 8 -49.26 -8.05 13.86
N LEU A 9 -48.23 -8.89 13.97
CA LEU A 9 -47.34 -8.99 15.13
C LEU A 9 -45.92 -8.57 14.77
N TYR A 10 -45.34 -7.66 15.56
CA TYR A 10 -43.99 -7.14 15.35
C TYR A 10 -42.95 -7.90 16.18
N ALA A 11 -41.67 -7.76 15.83
CA ALA A 11 -40.60 -8.41 16.54
C ALA A 11 -40.56 -8.00 18.03
N PRO A 12 -40.22 -8.93 18.94
CA PRO A 12 -40.04 -8.60 20.34
C PRO A 12 -38.91 -7.59 20.53
N ARG A 13 -38.92 -6.86 21.65
CA ARG A 13 -37.94 -5.82 21.96
C ARG A 13 -37.06 -6.22 23.14
N ILE A 14 -35.75 -5.97 23.05
CA ILE A 14 -34.79 -6.22 24.14
C ILE A 14 -34.26 -4.88 24.65
N PRO A 15 -34.69 -4.40 25.83
CA PRO A 15 -34.17 -3.15 26.40
C PRO A 15 -32.67 -3.23 26.65
N GLY A 16 -31.93 -2.23 26.18
CA GLY A 16 -30.47 -2.13 26.38
C GLY A 16 -29.62 -2.94 25.40
N CYS A 17 -30.23 -3.54 24.37
CA CYS A 17 -29.48 -4.14 23.27
C CYS A 17 -28.71 -3.08 22.45
N LYS A 18 -27.78 -3.54 21.61
CA LYS A 18 -27.02 -2.69 20.68
C LYS A 18 -27.63 -2.78 19.29
N ASP A 19 -28.21 -1.67 18.85
CA ASP A 19 -28.87 -1.58 17.53
C ASP A 19 -27.88 -1.31 16.38
N VAL A 20 -26.63 -0.96 16.70
CA VAL A 20 -25.59 -0.74 15.69
C VAL A 20 -24.89 -2.06 15.40
N VAL A 21 -25.21 -2.65 14.25
CA VAL A 21 -24.65 -3.93 13.78
C VAL A 21 -23.66 -3.65 12.64
N PRO A 22 -22.37 -4.05 12.76
CA PRO A 22 -21.40 -3.94 11.69
C PRO A 22 -21.77 -4.81 10.49
N ALA A 23 -21.69 -4.29 9.27
CA ALA A 23 -21.71 -5.14 8.08
C ALA A 23 -20.41 -5.99 8.03
N PRO A 24 -20.47 -7.30 7.70
CA PRO A 24 -21.58 -8.06 7.11
C PRO A 24 -22.38 -8.91 8.11
N VAL A 25 -22.38 -8.58 9.41
CA VAL A 25 -23.06 -9.39 10.43
C VAL A 25 -24.57 -9.39 10.19
N ASP A 26 -25.13 -10.57 9.95
CA ASP A 26 -26.55 -10.76 9.69
C ASP A 26 -27.37 -10.85 11.01
N ALA A 27 -27.47 -9.70 11.70
CA ALA A 27 -28.25 -9.55 12.92
C ALA A 27 -28.99 -8.20 12.92
N HIS A 28 -30.07 -8.11 13.68
CA HIS A 28 -30.79 -6.86 13.93
C HIS A 28 -30.21 -6.12 15.13
N VAL A 29 -29.80 -6.85 16.18
CA VAL A 29 -29.27 -6.29 17.43
C VAL A 29 -28.19 -7.17 18.05
N GLY A 30 -27.35 -6.60 18.91
CA GLY A 30 -26.45 -7.32 19.81
C GLY A 30 -26.98 -7.35 21.25
N ILE A 31 -26.85 -8.47 21.95
CA ILE A 31 -27.20 -8.61 23.38
C ILE A 31 -25.90 -8.56 24.21
N PRO A 32 -25.60 -7.47 24.94
CA PRO A 32 -24.45 -7.43 25.83
C PRO A 32 -24.61 -8.42 27.00
N LEU A 33 -23.49 -8.99 27.45
CA LEU A 33 -23.41 -9.83 28.66
C LEU A 33 -23.99 -9.13 29.88
N ALA A 34 -23.86 -7.80 29.98
CA ALA A 34 -24.41 -7.02 31.08
C ALA A 34 -25.92 -7.27 31.29
N LEU A 35 -26.68 -7.52 30.22
CA LEU A 35 -28.13 -7.79 30.31
C LEU A 35 -28.45 -9.16 30.91
N THR A 36 -27.49 -10.09 30.92
CA THR A 36 -27.69 -11.46 31.42
C THR A 36 -27.61 -11.55 32.95
N TYR A 37 -27.08 -10.53 33.62
CA TYR A 37 -26.89 -10.50 35.07
C TYR A 37 -27.91 -9.61 35.80
N LEU A 38 -28.76 -8.88 35.07
CA LEU A 38 -29.70 -7.91 35.66
C LEU A 38 -30.90 -8.59 36.34
N TYR A 39 -31.33 -9.75 35.85
CA TYR A 39 -32.51 -10.46 36.34
C TYR A 39 -32.22 -11.96 36.48
N PRO A 40 -32.68 -12.61 37.56
CA PRO A 40 -32.45 -14.04 37.77
C PRO A 40 -33.12 -14.92 36.71
N GLN A 41 -34.19 -14.45 36.06
CA GLN A 41 -34.90 -15.15 34.99
C GLN A 41 -34.13 -15.13 33.65
N GLY A 42 -33.18 -14.20 33.47
CA GLY A 42 -32.39 -14.02 32.26
C GLY A 42 -32.63 -12.68 31.57
N VAL A 43 -32.47 -12.63 30.24
CA VAL A 43 -32.56 -11.38 29.48
C VAL A 43 -34.02 -10.97 29.32
N LYS A 44 -34.36 -9.77 29.79
CA LYS A 44 -35.71 -9.22 29.71
C LYS A 44 -36.12 -8.90 28.27
N VAL A 45 -37.33 -9.29 27.89
CA VAL A 45 -37.95 -9.07 26.58
C VAL A 45 -39.32 -8.42 26.76
N PHE A 46 -39.63 -7.44 25.92
CA PHE A 46 -40.95 -6.84 25.82
C PHE A 46 -41.66 -7.29 24.55
N VAL A 47 -42.93 -7.65 24.71
CA VAL A 47 -43.89 -7.84 23.62
C VAL A 47 -44.89 -6.70 23.72
N ASP A 48 -44.95 -5.82 22.72
CA ASP A 48 -45.88 -4.70 22.71
C ASP A 48 -47.33 -5.21 22.57
N ALA A 49 -48.29 -4.46 23.11
CA ALA A 49 -49.71 -4.75 22.89
C ALA A 49 -50.04 -4.75 21.39
N TYR A 50 -50.88 -5.68 20.95
CA TYR A 50 -51.22 -5.88 19.55
C TYR A 50 -52.68 -5.55 19.25
N ALA A 51 -52.97 -5.27 17.97
CA ALA A 51 -54.33 -4.96 17.54
C ALA A 51 -55.24 -6.19 17.76
N GLN A 52 -56.47 -5.95 18.25
CA GLN A 52 -57.45 -7.02 18.52
C GLN A 52 -56.99 -8.04 19.58
N GLN A 53 -56.19 -7.59 20.55
CA GLN A 53 -55.83 -8.34 21.75
C GLN A 53 -57.08 -8.74 22.56
N GLU A 54 -57.13 -9.99 23.02
CA GLU A 54 -58.23 -10.55 23.80
C GLU A 54 -57.74 -11.06 25.17
N VAL A 55 -58.57 -10.94 26.20
CA VAL A 55 -58.27 -11.51 27.53
C VAL A 55 -58.25 -13.03 27.40
N GLY A 56 -57.17 -13.66 27.88
CA GLY A 56 -56.93 -15.10 27.78
C GLY A 56 -56.03 -15.52 26.63
N ASP A 57 -55.62 -14.60 25.74
CA ASP A 57 -54.60 -14.89 24.73
C ASP A 57 -53.29 -15.34 25.40
N ASN A 58 -52.70 -16.41 24.88
CA ASN A 58 -51.45 -16.98 25.39
C ASN A 58 -50.27 -16.56 24.49
N ILE A 59 -49.27 -15.93 25.08
CA ILE A 59 -48.07 -15.43 24.42
C ILE A 59 -46.91 -16.37 24.73
N ASP A 60 -46.52 -17.19 23.76
CA ASP A 60 -45.38 -18.11 23.84
C ASP A 60 -44.14 -17.45 23.23
N LEU A 61 -43.11 -17.14 24.02
CA LEU A 61 -41.82 -16.61 23.53
C LEU A 61 -40.88 -17.76 23.15
N TYR A 62 -40.40 -17.74 21.91
CA TYR A 62 -39.46 -18.69 21.35
C TYR A 62 -38.05 -18.11 21.30
N LEU A 63 -37.09 -18.96 21.66
CA LEU A 63 -35.65 -18.76 21.42
C LEU A 63 -35.13 -19.97 20.65
N ASN A 64 -34.61 -19.74 19.45
CA ASN A 64 -34.02 -20.78 18.60
C ASN A 64 -34.95 -21.99 18.40
N GLY A 65 -36.25 -21.73 18.20
CA GLY A 65 -37.29 -22.74 17.96
C GLY A 65 -37.89 -23.39 19.20
N VAL A 66 -37.49 -23.02 20.41
CA VAL A 66 -38.02 -23.59 21.67
C VAL A 66 -38.75 -22.52 22.48
N VAL A 67 -39.93 -22.85 23.02
CA VAL A 67 -40.66 -21.97 23.95
C VAL A 67 -39.88 -21.86 25.25
N VAL A 68 -39.54 -20.64 25.65
CA VAL A 68 -38.71 -20.35 26.83
C VAL A 68 -39.41 -19.52 27.90
N SER A 69 -40.48 -18.81 27.56
CA SER A 69 -41.24 -17.97 28.49
C SER A 69 -42.66 -17.82 27.98
N VAL A 70 -43.62 -17.71 28.88
CA VAL A 70 -45.06 -17.63 28.55
C VAL A 70 -45.70 -16.50 29.35
N ALA A 71 -46.62 -15.77 28.73
CA ALA A 71 -47.50 -14.81 29.39
C ALA A 71 -48.94 -15.02 28.94
N ILE A 72 -49.90 -14.57 29.76
CA ILE A 72 -51.32 -14.58 29.44
C ILE A 72 -51.83 -13.15 29.50
N VAL A 73 -52.67 -12.75 28.54
CA VAL A 73 -53.32 -11.44 28.57
C VAL A 73 -54.40 -11.44 29.65
N GLU A 74 -54.11 -10.78 30.77
CA GLU A 74 -55.07 -10.63 31.89
C GLU A 74 -55.88 -9.33 31.79
N SER A 75 -55.32 -8.28 31.16
CA SER A 75 -55.98 -6.99 30.97
C SER A 75 -55.72 -6.41 29.58
N LEU A 76 -56.72 -5.72 29.02
CA LEU A 76 -56.59 -4.95 27.76
C LEU A 76 -55.96 -3.57 27.96
N THR A 77 -55.65 -3.18 29.20
CA THR A 77 -54.95 -1.91 29.50
C THR A 77 -53.44 -2.04 29.45
N ASP A 78 -52.91 -3.27 29.40
CA ASP A 78 -51.48 -3.52 29.39
C ASP A 78 -50.87 -3.05 28.08
N LYS A 79 -49.81 -2.23 28.17
CA LYS A 79 -49.15 -1.65 26.99
C LYS A 79 -48.07 -2.57 26.42
N PHE A 80 -47.57 -3.50 27.22
CA PHE A 80 -46.59 -4.53 26.83
C PHE A 80 -46.53 -5.65 27.88
N PHE A 81 -46.04 -6.81 27.47
CA PHE A 81 -45.82 -7.99 28.31
C PHE A 81 -44.33 -8.20 28.54
N THR A 82 -43.96 -8.60 29.77
CA THR A 82 -42.56 -8.84 30.15
C THR A 82 -42.27 -10.34 30.18
N LEU A 83 -41.39 -10.79 29.30
CA LEU A 83 -40.94 -12.18 29.17
C LEU A 83 -39.41 -12.24 29.34
N TYR A 84 -38.84 -13.45 29.44
CA TYR A 84 -37.40 -13.62 29.69
C TYR A 84 -36.77 -14.70 28.81
N LEU A 85 -35.57 -14.42 28.31
CA LEU A 85 -34.71 -15.41 27.63
C LEU A 85 -33.76 -16.04 28.65
N PRO A 86 -33.78 -17.37 28.85
CA PRO A 86 -32.87 -18.04 29.75
C PRO A 86 -31.44 -17.98 29.21
N VAL A 87 -30.52 -17.42 30.01
CA VAL A 87 -29.12 -17.15 29.59
C VAL A 87 -28.41 -18.41 29.09
N LYS A 88 -28.66 -19.56 29.72
CA LYS A 88 -28.03 -20.84 29.34
C LYS A 88 -28.47 -21.33 27.96
N ALA A 89 -29.63 -20.89 27.47
CA ALA A 89 -30.18 -21.28 26.17
C ALA A 89 -29.68 -20.40 25.00
N LEU A 90 -29.04 -19.26 25.28
CA LEU A 90 -28.46 -18.41 24.25
C LEU A 90 -27.24 -19.10 23.59
N PHE A 91 -27.21 -19.08 22.26
CA PHE A 91 -26.07 -19.49 21.47
C PHE A 91 -25.00 -18.41 21.46
N ASN A 92 -23.73 -18.84 21.40
CA ASN A 92 -22.61 -17.93 21.13
C ASN A 92 -22.61 -17.65 19.62
N GLY A 93 -23.02 -16.44 19.24
CA GLY A 93 -23.27 -16.02 17.85
C GLY A 93 -24.75 -15.67 17.63
N PRO A 94 -25.33 -16.05 16.47
CA PRO A 94 -26.69 -15.67 16.10
C PRO A 94 -27.74 -16.43 16.93
N ASN A 95 -28.82 -15.73 17.28
CA ASN A 95 -30.01 -16.24 17.96
C ASN A 95 -31.27 -15.69 17.30
N GLU A 96 -32.28 -16.53 17.14
CA GLU A 96 -33.58 -16.16 16.58
C GLU A 96 -34.64 -16.10 17.68
N ILE A 97 -35.31 -14.95 17.78
CA ILE A 97 -36.26 -14.67 18.85
C ILE A 97 -37.56 -14.19 18.21
N HIS A 98 -38.65 -14.89 18.49
CA HIS A 98 -39.99 -14.52 18.07
C HIS A 98 -40.98 -14.98 19.13
N TYR A 99 -42.20 -14.48 19.11
CA TYR A 99 -43.30 -15.01 19.90
C TYR A 99 -44.48 -15.38 19.02
N THR A 100 -45.33 -16.25 19.55
CA THR A 100 -46.64 -16.56 18.97
C THR A 100 -47.75 -16.21 19.93
N VAL A 101 -48.91 -15.80 19.39
CA VAL A 101 -50.13 -15.57 20.16
C VAL A 101 -51.11 -16.70 19.83
N ARG A 102 -51.51 -17.47 20.84
CA ARG A 102 -52.55 -18.50 20.74
C ARG A 102 -53.83 -17.99 21.38
N ARG A 103 -54.89 -17.92 20.58
CA ARG A 103 -56.23 -17.48 21.03
C ARG A 103 -57.00 -18.65 21.64
N GLY A 104 -58.09 -18.35 22.38
CA GLY A 104 -59.02 -19.35 22.89
C GLY A 104 -59.73 -20.18 21.80
N SER A 105 -59.66 -19.75 20.53
CA SER A 105 -60.10 -20.52 19.36
C SER A 105 -59.07 -21.51 18.83
N GLU A 106 -57.90 -21.64 19.49
CA GLU A 106 -56.71 -22.41 19.06
C GLU A 106 -55.98 -21.87 17.81
N ASN A 107 -56.39 -20.71 17.28
CA ASN A 107 -55.65 -20.05 16.21
C ASN A 107 -54.31 -19.50 16.75
N ILE A 108 -53.24 -19.68 15.98
CA ILE A 108 -51.88 -19.25 16.31
C ILE A 108 -51.36 -18.30 15.23
N ASP A 109 -50.99 -17.10 15.62
CA ASP A 109 -50.28 -16.13 14.79
C ASP A 109 -48.85 -15.92 15.31
N SER A 110 -47.89 -15.67 14.42
CA SER A 110 -46.48 -15.46 14.77
C SER A 110 -46.00 -14.05 14.46
N SER A 111 -45.18 -13.51 15.35
CA SER A 111 -44.41 -12.28 15.11
C SER A 111 -43.32 -12.44 14.04
N THR A 112 -42.85 -11.31 13.50
CA THR A 112 -41.59 -11.26 12.75
C THR A 112 -40.41 -11.62 13.65
N THR A 113 -39.40 -12.33 13.13
CA THR A 113 -38.25 -12.78 13.93
C THR A 113 -37.23 -11.66 14.18
N LEU A 114 -36.85 -11.48 15.45
CA LEU A 114 -35.68 -10.71 15.85
C LEU A 114 -34.43 -11.59 15.81
N ARG A 115 -33.46 -11.26 14.96
CA ARG A 115 -32.14 -11.89 14.93
C ARG A 115 -31.19 -11.12 15.84
N ALA A 116 -30.71 -11.76 16.89
CA ALA A 116 -29.85 -11.14 17.89
C ALA A 116 -28.50 -11.86 17.97
N TRP A 117 -27.42 -11.10 18.04
CA TRP A 117 -26.07 -11.64 18.23
C TRP A 117 -25.66 -11.62 19.70
N PHE A 118 -25.03 -12.67 20.18
CA PHE A 118 -24.61 -12.80 21.58
C PHE A 118 -23.22 -13.40 21.70
N HIS A 119 -22.37 -12.86 22.57
CA HIS A 119 -21.09 -13.47 22.94
C HIS A 119 -21.16 -14.01 24.37
N LYS A 120 -20.81 -15.29 24.55
CA LYS A 120 -20.76 -15.93 25.88
C LYS A 120 -19.59 -15.46 26.73
N GLN A 121 -18.53 -14.96 26.09
CA GLN A 121 -17.28 -14.61 26.74
C GLN A 121 -16.83 -13.22 26.31
N ARG A 122 -16.34 -12.45 27.28
CA ARG A 122 -15.74 -11.13 27.07
C ARG A 122 -14.50 -11.23 26.17
N PRO A 123 -14.18 -10.19 25.39
CA PRO A 123 -12.83 -10.07 24.85
C PRO A 123 -11.83 -10.06 26.01
N GLY A 124 -10.65 -10.66 25.85
CA GLY A 124 -9.64 -10.72 26.92
C GLY A 124 -9.87 -11.76 28.03
N LEU A 125 -11.01 -12.46 28.04
CA LEU A 125 -11.40 -13.44 29.07
C LEU A 125 -11.42 -12.82 30.49
N LYS A 126 -11.17 -13.64 31.52
CA LYS A 126 -11.05 -13.23 32.91
C LYS A 126 -9.58 -12.97 33.19
N ASP A 127 -9.28 -11.96 34.00
CA ASP A 127 -7.94 -11.78 34.51
C ASP A 127 -7.51 -12.98 35.39
N LEU A 128 -6.30 -13.50 35.14
CA LEU A 128 -5.76 -14.65 35.85
C LEU A 128 -4.84 -14.24 37.02
N GLU A 129 -4.27 -13.03 36.98
CA GLU A 129 -3.32 -12.52 37.97
C GLU A 129 -3.88 -11.30 38.73
N GLY A 130 -4.82 -11.55 39.64
CA GLY A 130 -5.51 -10.49 40.40
C GLY A 130 -4.68 -9.73 41.44
N ASN A 131 -3.35 -9.81 41.40
CA ASN A 131 -2.43 -9.09 42.29
C ASN A 131 -1.76 -7.87 41.63
N HIS A 132 -2.20 -7.48 40.43
CA HIS A 132 -1.69 -6.30 39.72
C HIS A 132 -2.81 -5.36 39.25
N GLU A 133 -2.46 -4.10 38.98
CA GLU A 133 -3.41 -3.05 38.54
C GLU A 133 -3.76 -3.11 37.03
N TRP A 134 -3.36 -4.17 36.35
CA TRP A 134 -3.49 -4.35 34.90
C TRP A 134 -3.95 -5.77 34.58
N HIS A 135 -4.49 -5.97 33.37
CA HIS A 135 -5.07 -7.24 32.95
C HIS A 135 -4.00 -8.14 32.32
N SER A 136 -3.73 -9.28 32.97
CA SER A 136 -2.71 -10.29 32.62
C SER A 136 -2.77 -10.79 31.18
N GLU A 137 -3.98 -10.92 30.64
CA GLU A 137 -4.25 -11.41 29.29
C GLU A 137 -4.13 -10.35 28.19
N LEU A 138 -3.92 -9.07 28.54
CA LEU A 138 -3.75 -7.98 27.57
C LEU A 138 -2.26 -7.66 27.37
N THR A 139 -1.68 -8.23 26.32
CA THR A 139 -0.27 -8.01 25.97
C THR A 139 -0.13 -6.78 25.08
N ILE A 140 0.70 -5.82 25.52
CA ILE A 140 1.04 -4.60 24.79
C ILE A 140 2.54 -4.60 24.44
N ASN A 141 2.90 -4.09 23.26
CA ASN A 141 4.28 -3.77 22.90
C ASN A 141 4.35 -2.51 22.01
N ILE A 142 5.55 -1.95 21.85
CA ILE A 142 5.82 -0.80 20.99
C ILE A 142 6.83 -1.18 19.90
N ARG A 143 6.61 -0.67 18.68
CA ARG A 143 7.53 -0.80 17.55
C ARG A 143 7.85 0.59 16.94
N PRO A 144 9.09 0.81 16.48
CA PRO A 144 10.24 -0.11 16.56
C PRO A 144 10.78 -0.24 18.00
N PRO A 145 11.46 -1.35 18.35
CA PRO A 145 11.93 -1.59 19.72
C PRO A 145 12.82 -0.48 20.31
N CYS A 146 13.61 0.20 19.47
CA CYS A 146 14.46 1.31 19.92
C CYS A 146 13.68 2.45 20.60
N VAL A 147 12.39 2.61 20.31
CA VAL A 147 11.53 3.61 20.99
C VAL A 147 11.40 3.34 22.48
N LEU A 148 11.50 2.08 22.91
CA LEU A 148 11.48 1.71 24.35
C LEU A 148 12.76 2.18 25.06
N ASP A 149 13.89 2.18 24.37
CA ASP A 149 15.20 2.51 24.95
C ASP A 149 15.52 4.02 24.83
N ASP A 150 15.32 4.58 23.65
CA ASP A 150 15.66 5.97 23.32
C ASP A 150 14.53 6.94 23.66
N GLY A 151 13.29 6.49 23.42
CA GLY A 151 12.10 7.32 23.40
C GLY A 151 11.69 7.74 21.98
N VAL A 152 10.77 8.70 21.92
CA VAL A 152 10.24 9.27 20.69
C VAL A 152 10.92 10.61 20.43
N ASP A 153 11.81 10.62 19.44
CA ASP A 153 12.43 11.83 18.89
C ASP A 153 11.55 12.44 17.76
N PRO A 154 11.94 13.58 17.15
CA PRO A 154 11.18 14.18 16.05
C PRO A 154 11.02 13.28 14.82
N GLU A 155 12.03 12.46 14.51
CA GLU A 155 12.00 11.59 13.33
C GLU A 155 11.07 10.41 13.55
N GLN A 156 11.12 9.78 14.71
CA GLN A 156 10.24 8.70 15.14
C GLN A 156 8.80 9.18 15.26
N ALA A 157 8.58 10.37 15.80
CA ALA A 157 7.24 10.99 15.81
C ALA A 157 6.72 11.17 14.37
N ARG A 158 7.55 11.66 13.45
CA ARG A 158 7.18 11.86 12.03
C ARG A 158 6.90 10.53 11.31
N LYS A 159 7.68 9.49 11.57
CA LYS A 159 7.44 8.13 11.04
C LYS A 159 6.20 7.48 11.64
N GLY A 160 5.85 7.88 12.87
CA GLY A 160 4.81 7.26 13.68
C GLY A 160 5.32 6.03 14.42
N VAL A 161 4.70 5.75 15.56
CA VAL A 161 5.07 4.63 16.45
C VAL A 161 3.90 3.64 16.49
N ILE A 162 4.19 2.35 16.34
CA ILE A 162 3.15 1.31 16.34
C ILE A 162 3.01 0.75 17.74
N CYS A 163 1.80 0.82 18.30
CA CYS A 163 1.38 0.09 19.49
C CYS A 163 0.73 -1.23 19.06
N THR A 164 1.23 -2.36 19.55
CA THR A 164 0.64 -3.67 19.24
C THR A 164 -0.23 -4.14 20.40
N ALA A 165 -1.47 -4.52 20.11
CA ALA A 165 -2.42 -5.04 21.07
C ALA A 165 -2.74 -6.51 20.79
N LEU A 166 -2.49 -7.40 21.76
CA LEU A 166 -2.81 -8.82 21.66
C LEU A 166 -3.64 -9.26 22.87
N TYR A 167 -4.80 -9.85 22.61
CA TYR A 167 -5.72 -10.27 23.65
C TYR A 167 -6.51 -11.53 23.22
N PRO A 168 -6.92 -12.40 24.16
CA PRO A 168 -7.76 -13.56 23.86
C PRO A 168 -9.09 -13.19 23.20
N LEU A 169 -9.57 -14.08 22.32
CA LEU A 169 -10.84 -13.94 21.60
C LEU A 169 -10.93 -12.64 20.78
N THR A 170 -9.86 -12.30 20.05
CA THR A 170 -9.88 -11.25 19.03
C THR A 170 -10.96 -11.55 17.99
N ARG A 171 -11.93 -10.65 17.83
CA ARG A 171 -13.01 -10.79 16.86
C ARG A 171 -13.01 -9.60 15.91
N ALA A 172 -13.56 -9.84 14.73
CA ALA A 172 -13.84 -8.75 13.80
C ALA A 172 -14.79 -7.74 14.48
N PHE A 173 -14.53 -6.47 14.21
CA PHE A 173 -15.28 -5.31 14.69
C PHE A 173 -15.16 -5.01 16.19
N ASP A 174 -14.30 -5.72 16.91
CA ASP A 174 -13.87 -5.29 18.23
C ASP A 174 -13.28 -3.86 18.14
N LYS A 175 -13.44 -3.08 19.21
CA LYS A 175 -12.96 -1.72 19.33
C LYS A 175 -11.83 -1.69 20.35
N ILE A 176 -10.64 -1.37 19.86
CA ILE A 176 -9.44 -1.19 20.68
C ILE A 176 -9.28 0.30 20.92
N ARG A 177 -9.10 0.68 22.19
CA ARG A 177 -8.70 2.04 22.57
C ARG A 177 -7.29 2.00 23.14
N VAL A 178 -6.37 2.64 22.46
CA VAL A 178 -5.03 2.94 22.97
C VAL A 178 -5.06 4.30 23.65
N ARG A 179 -4.56 4.38 24.88
CA ARG A 179 -4.26 5.64 25.55
C ARG A 179 -2.77 5.89 25.47
N CYS A 180 -2.38 7.07 25.00
CA CYS A 180 -0.98 7.50 24.92
C CYS A 180 -0.88 8.91 25.48
N GLY A 181 -0.25 9.09 26.64
CA GLY A 181 0.01 10.42 27.21
C GLY A 181 -1.24 11.28 27.46
N GLY A 182 -2.41 10.64 27.65
CA GLY A 182 -3.71 11.31 27.81
C GLY A 182 -4.56 11.38 26.54
N GLU A 183 -3.96 11.22 25.36
CA GLU A 183 -4.69 11.12 24.09
C GLU A 183 -5.27 9.71 23.91
N SER A 184 -6.39 9.59 23.19
CA SER A 184 -7.04 8.32 22.88
C SER A 184 -7.06 8.08 21.38
N ILE A 185 -6.56 6.90 20.97
CA ILE A 185 -6.58 6.41 19.60
C ILE A 185 -7.53 5.21 19.57
N GLU A 186 -8.52 5.26 18.67
CA GLU A 186 -9.52 4.20 18.49
C GLU A 186 -9.18 3.41 17.23
N HIS A 187 -9.24 2.08 17.32
CA HIS A 187 -9.07 1.16 16.21
C HIS A 187 -10.21 0.15 16.18
N VAL A 188 -10.77 -0.10 15.00
CA VAL A 188 -11.77 -1.15 14.79
C VAL A 188 -11.10 -2.34 14.13
N VAL A 189 -11.12 -3.48 14.80
CA VAL A 189 -10.47 -4.71 14.33
C VAL A 189 -11.12 -5.17 13.03
N SER A 190 -10.31 -5.35 11.99
CA SER A 190 -10.78 -5.87 10.71
C SER A 190 -10.98 -7.39 10.75
N GLU A 191 -11.68 -7.94 9.75
CA GLU A 191 -11.82 -9.39 9.64
C GLU A 191 -10.48 -10.10 9.40
N GLU A 192 -9.55 -9.46 8.69
CA GLU A 192 -8.22 -10.00 8.40
C GLU A 192 -7.36 -10.03 9.67
N GLU A 193 -7.39 -8.94 10.45
CA GLU A 193 -6.70 -8.85 11.73
C GLU A 193 -7.20 -9.93 12.69
N ALA A 194 -8.52 -10.08 12.84
CA ALA A 194 -9.12 -11.10 13.69
C ALA A 194 -8.75 -12.54 13.28
N LYS A 195 -8.62 -12.81 11.97
CA LYS A 195 -8.22 -14.12 11.44
C LYS A 195 -6.71 -14.38 11.55
N SER A 196 -5.90 -13.32 11.63
CA SER A 196 -4.43 -13.44 11.56
C SER A 196 -3.83 -14.16 12.77
N GLY A 197 -4.47 -14.08 13.94
CA GLY A 197 -3.91 -14.52 15.22
C GLY A 197 -2.68 -13.73 15.67
N LYS A 198 -2.35 -12.63 14.99
CA LYS A 198 -1.23 -11.74 15.32
C LYS A 198 -1.73 -10.57 16.18
N PRO A 199 -0.84 -9.88 16.90
CA PRO A 199 -1.17 -8.61 17.55
C PRO A 199 -1.73 -7.61 16.52
N VAL A 200 -2.79 -6.90 16.90
CA VAL A 200 -3.35 -5.79 16.12
C VAL A 200 -2.39 -4.61 16.22
N GLU A 201 -2.03 -4.01 15.09
CA GLU A 201 -1.06 -2.90 15.01
C GLU A 201 -1.81 -1.55 14.92
N ILE A 202 -1.68 -0.71 15.94
CA ILE A 202 -2.31 0.62 16.03
C ILE A 202 -1.25 1.71 15.89
N LEU A 203 -1.40 2.57 14.89
CA LEU A 203 -0.48 3.69 14.65
C LEU A 203 -0.75 4.85 15.63
N ILE A 204 0.28 5.26 16.35
CA ILE A 204 0.34 6.53 17.08
C ILE A 204 1.07 7.52 16.17
N ASP A 205 0.32 8.45 15.59
CA ASP A 205 0.85 9.40 14.61
C ASP A 205 1.58 10.60 15.24
N GLU A 206 2.25 11.38 14.39
CA GLU A 206 2.98 12.58 14.78
C GLU A 206 2.08 13.61 15.48
N ALA A 207 0.80 13.70 15.11
CA ALA A 207 -0.11 14.69 15.67
C ALA A 207 -0.42 14.39 17.14
N VAL A 208 -0.53 13.11 17.51
CA VAL A 208 -0.64 12.69 18.91
C VAL A 208 0.59 13.13 19.71
N PHE A 209 1.79 12.85 19.22
CA PHE A 209 3.03 13.25 19.90
C PHE A 209 3.18 14.76 20.04
N LYS A 210 2.82 15.53 19.00
CA LYS A 210 2.83 17.00 19.05
C LYS A 210 1.87 17.57 20.09
N LYS A 211 0.72 16.93 20.32
CA LYS A 211 -0.23 17.34 21.38
C LYS A 211 0.28 17.04 22.78
N ILE A 212 0.87 15.85 22.97
CA ILE A 212 1.44 15.44 24.27
C ILE A 212 2.62 16.34 24.64
N GLY A 213 3.49 16.64 23.66
CA GLY A 213 4.71 17.40 23.86
C GLY A 213 5.81 16.60 24.58
N ASP A 214 6.90 17.29 24.91
CA ASP A 214 8.05 16.69 25.59
C ASP A 214 7.67 16.24 27.00
N THR A 215 7.86 14.96 27.31
CA THR A 215 7.57 14.37 28.62
C THR A 215 8.57 13.26 28.97
N PRO A 216 9.06 13.23 30.22
CA PRO A 216 9.97 12.18 30.65
C PRO A 216 9.29 10.81 30.78
N LYS A 217 7.95 10.78 30.85
CA LYS A 217 7.15 9.58 31.10
C LYS A 217 5.77 9.72 30.47
N CYS A 218 5.64 9.21 29.25
CA CYS A 218 4.38 9.03 28.54
C CYS A 218 3.89 7.59 28.73
N VAL A 219 2.79 7.42 29.46
CA VAL A 219 2.19 6.11 29.67
C VAL A 219 1.37 5.71 28.45
N VAL A 220 1.61 4.50 27.95
CA VAL A 220 0.85 3.84 26.90
C VAL A 220 0.17 2.59 27.45
N THR A 221 -1.15 2.52 27.29
CA THR A 221 -1.98 1.36 27.65
C THR A 221 -3.06 1.16 26.60
N TYR A 222 -3.70 -0.01 26.58
CA TYR A 222 -4.90 -0.21 25.78
C TYR A 222 -5.99 -0.99 26.51
N THR A 223 -7.21 -0.91 25.99
CA THR A 223 -8.36 -1.70 26.42
C THR A 223 -9.23 -2.04 25.21
N VAL A 224 -10.18 -2.97 25.38
CA VAL A 224 -10.99 -3.52 24.29
C VAL A 224 -12.46 -3.65 24.67
N TRP A 225 -13.33 -3.38 23.71
CA TRP A 225 -14.73 -3.78 23.72
C TRP A 225 -15.05 -4.60 22.48
N ASP A 226 -15.89 -5.62 22.61
CA ASP A 226 -16.45 -6.23 21.40
C ASP A 226 -17.51 -5.31 20.76
N TRP A 227 -17.90 -5.63 19.53
CA TRP A 227 -18.85 -4.79 18.79
C TRP A 227 -20.24 -4.73 19.44
N ILE A 228 -20.62 -5.73 20.25
CA ILE A 228 -21.87 -5.72 21.04
C ILE A 228 -21.71 -5.03 22.40
N GLY A 229 -20.55 -4.43 22.68
CA GLY A 229 -20.30 -3.56 23.82
C GLY A 229 -19.85 -4.26 25.10
N ASN A 230 -19.43 -5.52 25.05
CA ASN A 230 -18.80 -6.19 26.19
C ASN A 230 -17.36 -5.70 26.34
N SER A 231 -17.04 -5.15 27.50
CA SER A 231 -15.64 -4.89 27.90
C SER A 231 -14.91 -6.18 28.25
N VAL A 232 -13.59 -6.06 28.40
CA VAL A 232 -12.75 -6.99 29.17
C VAL A 232 -13.21 -7.15 30.63
N ASP A 233 -12.48 -7.93 31.43
CA ASP A 233 -12.75 -8.08 32.86
C ASP A 233 -12.91 -6.71 33.55
N LEU A 234 -13.94 -6.58 34.39
CA LEU A 234 -14.32 -5.31 34.99
C LEU A 234 -13.38 -4.90 36.13
N ASP A 235 -12.70 -5.88 36.73
CA ASP A 235 -11.74 -5.65 37.81
C ASP A 235 -10.37 -5.21 37.27
N ALA A 236 -10.08 -5.47 35.99
CA ALA A 236 -8.82 -5.10 35.33
C ALA A 236 -9.09 -4.63 33.89
N LEU A 237 -9.31 -3.33 33.71
CA LEU A 237 -9.76 -2.80 32.41
C LEU A 237 -8.64 -2.53 31.40
N TRP A 238 -7.39 -2.36 31.84
CA TRP A 238 -6.29 -1.89 31.00
C TRP A 238 -5.17 -2.92 30.91
N SER A 239 -4.48 -2.93 29.77
CA SER A 239 -3.20 -3.63 29.62
C SER A 239 -2.15 -3.14 30.62
N ALA A 240 -1.04 -3.87 30.72
CA ALA A 240 0.17 -3.33 31.34
C ALA A 240 0.54 -1.95 30.74
N ALA A 241 1.21 -1.12 31.53
CA ALA A 241 1.67 0.20 31.11
C ALA A 241 3.07 0.13 30.51
N ILE A 242 3.24 0.73 29.32
CA ILE A 242 4.55 1.03 28.75
C ILE A 242 4.86 2.50 28.98
N GLU A 243 6.05 2.80 29.48
CA GLU A 243 6.51 4.16 29.72
C GLU A 243 7.48 4.60 28.63
N LEU A 244 7.09 5.59 27.84
CA LEU A 244 7.91 6.16 26.78
C LEU A 244 8.46 7.52 27.19
N PHE A 245 9.73 7.76 26.90
CA PHE A 245 10.28 9.11 26.90
C PHE A 245 9.89 9.81 25.59
N ILE A 246 9.44 11.06 25.63
CA ILE A 246 9.14 11.85 24.44
C ILE A 246 9.93 13.15 24.51
N SER A 247 10.71 13.45 23.48
CA SER A 247 11.33 14.78 23.35
C SER A 247 11.44 15.19 21.89
N LEU A 248 10.51 16.05 21.49
CA LEU A 248 10.41 16.57 20.13
C LEU A 248 11.24 17.85 19.95
N ASN A 249 11.62 18.50 21.05
CA ASN A 249 12.40 19.75 21.02
C ASN A 249 13.76 19.62 21.72
N GLY A 250 14.07 18.43 22.26
CA GLY A 250 15.33 18.15 22.94
C GLY A 250 16.51 18.02 22.00
N THR A 251 17.71 18.15 22.57
CA THR A 251 18.97 17.87 21.85
C THR A 251 19.28 16.39 21.94
N TRP A 252 19.36 15.73 20.79
CA TRP A 252 19.75 14.34 20.63
C TRP A 252 21.20 14.25 20.15
N TYR A 253 21.99 13.42 20.82
CA TYR A 253 23.41 13.20 20.52
C TYR A 253 23.63 11.80 19.93
N GLU A 254 24.74 11.63 19.22
CA GLU A 254 25.23 10.31 18.82
C GLU A 254 25.45 9.41 20.04
N PRO A 255 25.18 8.10 19.93
CA PRO A 255 25.45 7.16 21.00
C PRO A 255 26.96 7.12 21.34
N PRO A 256 27.34 6.66 22.55
CA PRO A 256 28.75 6.44 22.86
C PRO A 256 29.32 5.32 21.97
N LEU A 257 30.57 5.45 21.54
CA LEU A 257 31.28 4.36 20.86
C LEU A 257 31.94 3.48 21.93
N VAL A 258 31.52 2.22 22.05
CA VAL A 258 32.06 1.28 23.04
C VAL A 258 32.96 0.26 22.34
N SER A 259 34.14 0.02 22.90
CA SER A 259 35.16 -0.89 22.33
C SER A 259 36.03 -1.51 23.42
N GLU A 260 36.68 -2.62 23.10
CA GLU A 260 37.70 -3.25 23.93
C GLU A 260 39.01 -2.44 23.93
N ASP A 261 39.43 -1.95 22.75
CA ASP A 261 40.48 -0.96 22.59
C ASP A 261 40.05 0.17 21.63
N PRO A 262 39.91 1.42 22.12
CA PRO A 262 39.48 2.55 21.30
C PRO A 262 40.47 2.96 20.20
N ASN A 263 41.66 2.34 20.13
CA ASN A 263 42.63 2.57 19.07
C ASN A 263 42.77 1.37 18.10
N ASP A 264 42.03 0.28 18.33
CA ASP A 264 41.99 -0.86 17.41
C ASP A 264 40.81 -0.71 16.44
N ALA A 265 41.11 -0.29 15.21
CA ALA A 265 40.11 -0.14 14.16
C ALA A 265 39.49 -1.48 13.69
N SER A 266 40.01 -2.62 14.16
CA SER A 266 39.48 -3.96 13.87
C SER A 266 38.51 -4.49 14.92
N ASP A 267 38.28 -3.75 16.01
CA ASP A 267 37.27 -4.11 17.00
C ASP A 267 35.87 -4.09 16.38
N ASP A 268 35.04 -5.02 16.86
CA ASP A 268 33.67 -5.18 16.37
C ASP A 268 32.80 -4.16 17.11
N PRO A 269 32.23 -3.15 16.44
CA PRO A 269 31.43 -2.12 17.10
C PRO A 269 30.15 -2.67 17.74
N ASP A 270 29.73 -3.89 17.37
CA ASP A 270 28.49 -4.49 17.85
C ASP A 270 28.72 -5.51 18.98
N SER A 271 29.93 -5.66 19.49
CA SER A 271 30.20 -6.63 20.56
C SER A 271 31.37 -6.25 21.45
N ILE A 272 31.35 -6.79 22.66
CA ILE A 272 32.46 -6.74 23.60
C ILE A 272 32.90 -8.16 23.92
N ASP A 273 34.09 -8.53 23.46
CA ASP A 273 34.76 -9.79 23.69
C ASP A 273 35.62 -9.72 24.95
N LEU A 274 35.23 -10.48 25.96
CA LEU A 274 35.95 -10.55 27.24
C LEU A 274 37.38 -11.06 27.09
N GLY A 275 37.65 -11.91 26.09
CA GLY A 275 38.99 -12.43 25.80
C GLY A 275 39.92 -11.35 25.28
N LYS A 276 39.42 -10.43 24.44
CA LYS A 276 40.16 -9.24 23.99
C LYS A 276 40.37 -8.23 25.11
N LEU A 277 39.37 -8.05 25.97
CA LEU A 277 39.51 -7.22 27.16
C LEU A 277 40.65 -7.73 28.06
N ALA A 278 40.82 -9.05 28.17
CA ALA A 278 41.86 -9.69 28.97
C ALA A 278 41.88 -9.14 30.42
N GLY A 279 40.68 -9.07 31.03
CA GLY A 279 40.47 -8.52 32.38
C GLY A 279 40.46 -6.99 32.48
N ARG A 280 40.72 -6.25 31.40
CA ARG A 280 40.67 -4.77 31.38
C ARG A 280 39.24 -4.26 31.20
N ALA A 281 39.03 -2.99 31.55
CA ALA A 281 37.78 -2.27 31.29
C ALA A 281 37.59 -2.02 29.79
N ALA A 282 36.33 -2.08 29.32
CA ALA A 282 35.96 -1.54 28.01
C ALA A 282 35.91 -0.02 28.07
N ILE A 283 36.05 0.66 26.93
CA ILE A 283 36.04 2.12 26.85
C ILE A 283 34.80 2.60 26.12
N ALA A 284 33.99 3.43 26.80
CA ALA A 284 32.92 4.19 26.17
C ALA A 284 33.43 5.59 25.80
N GLN A 285 33.47 5.90 24.50
CA GLN A 285 33.91 7.18 23.97
C GLN A 285 32.71 8.10 23.73
N VAL A 286 32.74 9.28 24.36
CA VAL A 286 31.72 10.32 24.21
C VAL A 286 32.35 11.56 23.57
N HIS A 287 31.81 11.99 22.44
CA HIS A 287 32.29 13.18 21.75
C HIS A 287 31.60 14.43 22.30
N ALA A 288 32.33 15.20 23.10
CA ALA A 288 31.88 16.50 23.57
C ALA A 288 31.91 17.51 22.42
N GLN A 289 30.74 18.08 22.11
CA GLN A 289 30.55 19.05 21.04
C GLN A 289 30.96 20.46 21.48
N ARG A 290 31.25 21.35 20.51
CA ARG A 290 31.67 22.74 20.79
C ARG A 290 30.68 23.54 21.65
N SER A 291 29.41 23.15 21.69
CA SER A 291 28.34 23.78 22.49
C SER A 291 28.38 23.40 23.98
N TRP A 292 29.18 22.41 24.36
CA TRP A 292 29.28 21.95 25.73
C TRP A 292 30.20 22.87 26.54
N LEU A 293 29.82 23.15 27.78
CA LEU A 293 30.49 24.10 28.66
C LEU A 293 31.38 23.37 29.66
N LYS A 294 32.42 24.08 30.13
CA LYS A 294 33.21 23.61 31.25
C LYS A 294 32.30 23.36 32.48
N ASN A 295 32.51 22.24 33.16
CA ASN A 295 31.72 21.72 34.27
C ASN A 295 30.33 21.18 33.90
N ASP A 296 29.97 21.06 32.62
CA ASP A 296 28.89 20.15 32.24
C ASP A 296 29.29 18.71 32.64
N VAL A 297 28.32 17.86 32.96
CA VAL A 297 28.56 16.48 33.40
C VAL A 297 27.97 15.52 32.37
N ILE A 298 28.81 14.61 31.88
CA ILE A 298 28.41 13.46 31.09
C ILE A 298 27.98 12.37 32.08
N GLU A 299 26.71 12.00 32.09
CA GLU A 299 26.18 10.88 32.87
C GLU A 299 25.90 9.71 31.93
N LEU A 300 26.79 8.72 31.89
CA LEU A 300 26.68 7.51 31.09
C LEU A 300 25.93 6.43 31.88
N THR A 301 24.82 5.96 31.34
CA THR A 301 24.06 4.81 31.83
C THR A 301 24.42 3.59 31.01
N CYS A 302 24.91 2.55 31.69
CA CYS A 302 25.21 1.24 31.11
C CYS A 302 24.24 0.22 31.70
N THR A 303 23.49 -0.49 30.86
CA THR A 303 22.59 -1.57 31.29
C THR A 303 23.11 -2.88 30.76
N PHE A 304 23.43 -3.80 31.65
CA PHE A 304 23.96 -5.13 31.35
C PHE A 304 22.85 -6.16 31.50
N THR A 305 22.57 -6.92 30.46
CA THR A 305 21.53 -7.95 30.43
C THR A 305 22.19 -9.30 30.25
N SER A 306 22.02 -10.19 31.22
CA SER A 306 22.51 -11.58 31.14
C SER A 306 21.72 -12.41 30.12
N ALA A 307 22.27 -13.57 29.72
CA ALA A 307 21.59 -14.52 28.84
C ALA A 307 20.22 -15.00 29.38
N THR A 308 20.01 -14.96 30.71
CA THR A 308 18.74 -15.31 31.36
C THR A 308 17.79 -14.12 31.53
N GLY A 309 18.15 -12.94 31.02
CA GLY A 309 17.32 -11.73 31.05
C GLY A 309 17.42 -10.89 32.33
N SER A 310 18.25 -11.29 33.31
CA SER A 310 18.50 -10.46 34.50
C SER A 310 19.34 -9.23 34.12
N THR A 311 18.96 -8.06 34.62
CA THR A 311 19.59 -6.78 34.29
C THR A 311 20.34 -6.16 35.47
N GLU A 312 21.46 -5.49 35.19
CA GLU A 312 22.25 -4.68 36.12
C GLU A 312 22.52 -3.31 35.50
N VAL A 313 22.38 -2.22 36.25
CA VAL A 313 22.63 -0.85 35.77
C VAL A 313 23.85 -0.25 36.47
N LEU A 314 24.76 0.32 35.68
CA LEU A 314 25.90 1.11 36.13
C LEU A 314 25.78 2.54 35.61
N ILE A 315 25.99 3.53 36.49
CA ILE A 315 26.04 4.94 36.11
C ILE A 315 27.46 5.44 36.32
N LEU A 316 28.08 5.98 35.26
CA LEU A 316 29.38 6.63 35.28
C LEU A 316 29.22 8.12 35.00
N LYS A 317 30.03 8.95 35.66
CA LYS A 317 30.02 10.40 35.47
C LYS A 317 31.40 10.89 35.09
N GLU A 318 31.45 11.80 34.12
CA GLU A 318 32.67 12.48 33.69
C GLU A 318 32.39 13.98 33.56
N THR A 319 33.36 14.81 33.97
CA THR A 319 33.18 16.28 33.91
C THR A 319 33.83 16.83 32.67
N VAL A 320 33.11 17.71 31.97
CA VAL A 320 33.62 18.39 30.78
C VAL A 320 34.61 19.48 31.20
N ASP A 321 35.90 19.26 30.94
CA ASP A 321 36.96 20.25 31.14
C ASP A 321 37.11 21.20 29.96
N ARG A 322 37.00 20.65 28.74
CA ARG A 322 37.09 21.36 27.46
C ARG A 322 36.21 20.70 26.39
N ALA A 323 35.79 21.49 25.43
CA ALA A 323 35.14 21.01 24.22
C ALA A 323 35.63 21.82 22.99
N PRO A 324 35.74 21.21 21.79
CA PRO A 324 35.42 19.82 21.50
C PRO A 324 36.51 18.86 22.00
N PHE A 325 36.11 17.68 22.46
CA PHE A 325 37.01 16.66 23.01
C PHE A 325 36.33 15.28 23.05
N ILE A 326 37.11 14.19 23.03
CA ILE A 326 36.57 12.82 23.18
C ILE A 326 36.89 12.36 24.60
N TYR A 327 35.86 12.21 25.43
CA TYR A 327 35.96 11.66 26.78
C TYR A 327 35.90 10.13 26.71
N LYS A 328 36.74 9.47 27.52
CA LYS A 328 36.89 8.00 27.55
C LYS A 328 36.48 7.49 28.93
N LEU A 329 35.24 7.02 29.07
CA LEU A 329 34.74 6.46 30.32
C LEU A 329 35.09 4.97 30.39
N SER A 330 35.75 4.56 31.47
CA SER A 330 36.15 3.17 31.68
C SER A 330 34.99 2.36 32.27
N VAL A 331 34.48 1.39 31.53
CA VAL A 331 33.40 0.50 31.93
C VAL A 331 34.00 -0.79 32.51
N PRO A 332 33.82 -1.09 33.81
CA PRO A 332 34.53 -2.19 34.47
C PRO A 332 34.21 -3.57 33.87
N HIS A 333 35.27 -4.37 33.68
CA HIS A 333 35.21 -5.75 33.17
C HIS A 333 34.18 -6.64 33.89
N ALA A 334 34.08 -6.51 35.23
CA ALA A 334 33.24 -7.37 36.05
C ALA A 334 31.74 -7.33 35.70
N HIS A 335 31.25 -6.21 35.14
CA HIS A 335 29.86 -6.12 34.69
C HIS A 335 29.62 -6.91 33.40
N PHE A 336 30.56 -6.88 32.46
CA PHE A 336 30.50 -7.69 31.25
C PHE A 336 30.57 -9.20 31.57
N VAL A 337 31.36 -9.61 32.58
CA VAL A 337 31.41 -11.03 33.02
C VAL A 337 30.04 -11.56 33.42
N LYS A 338 29.18 -10.73 34.05
CA LYS A 338 27.82 -11.13 34.43
C LYS A 338 26.84 -11.15 33.24
N ALA A 339 27.18 -10.45 32.17
CA ALA A 339 26.35 -10.31 30.97
C ALA A 339 26.76 -11.27 29.84
N VAL A 340 27.72 -12.17 30.05
CA VAL A 340 28.18 -13.15 29.06
C VAL A 340 26.99 -13.88 28.40
N GLY A 341 26.99 -13.92 27.08
CA GLY A 341 25.92 -14.54 26.28
C GLY A 341 24.62 -13.72 26.24
N GLY A 342 24.62 -12.52 26.82
CA GLY A 342 23.57 -11.53 26.72
C GLY A 342 24.07 -10.26 26.02
N SER A 343 23.66 -9.09 26.51
CA SER A 343 23.95 -7.79 25.87
C SER A 343 24.28 -6.70 26.88
N ALA A 344 24.85 -5.61 26.41
CA ALA A 344 25.03 -4.38 27.17
C ALA A 344 24.58 -3.18 26.33
N SER A 345 23.78 -2.29 26.92
CA SER A 345 23.32 -1.06 26.27
C SER A 345 23.86 0.18 26.95
N PHE A 346 24.17 1.20 26.16
CA PHE A 346 24.87 2.40 26.59
C PHE A 346 24.21 3.65 26.02
N LYS A 347 23.87 4.58 26.90
CA LYS A 347 23.40 5.92 26.54
C LYS A 347 23.87 6.92 27.57
N TYR A 348 24.02 8.19 27.18
CA TYR A 348 24.44 9.23 28.11
C TYR A 348 23.51 10.44 28.08
N LYS A 349 23.51 11.19 29.19
CA LYS A 349 22.89 12.50 29.32
C LYS A 349 23.95 13.54 29.56
N LEU A 350 23.75 14.73 29.00
CA LEU A 350 24.52 15.91 29.37
C LEU A 350 23.74 16.69 30.42
N LEU A 351 24.36 16.91 31.58
CA LEU A 351 23.79 17.68 32.68
C LEU A 351 24.51 19.02 32.81
N ARG A 352 23.76 20.12 32.81
CA ARG A 352 24.28 21.47 33.07
C ARG A 352 23.69 22.01 34.36
N GLY A 353 24.54 22.24 35.36
CA GLY A 353 24.07 22.63 36.70
C GLY A 353 23.05 21.65 37.29
N GLY A 354 23.21 20.35 37.00
CA GLY A 354 22.31 19.27 37.46
C GLY A 354 21.04 19.07 36.63
N LYS A 355 20.79 19.86 35.58
CA LYS A 355 19.63 19.69 34.68
C LYS A 355 20.03 19.04 33.36
N GLU A 356 19.22 18.11 32.89
CA GLU A 356 19.38 17.49 31.57
C GLU A 356 19.22 18.54 30.46
N VAL A 357 20.24 18.69 29.62
CA VAL A 357 20.23 19.60 28.45
C VAL A 357 20.16 18.85 27.12
N GLY A 358 20.42 17.55 27.14
CA GLY A 358 20.33 16.67 25.99
C GLY A 358 20.77 15.26 26.36
N ARG A 359 20.51 14.30 25.46
CA ARG A 359 20.84 12.89 25.66
C ARG A 359 21.26 12.24 24.36
N SER A 360 21.95 11.11 24.44
CA SER A 360 22.28 10.31 23.28
C SER A 360 21.17 9.33 22.92
N PHE A 361 21.21 8.83 21.69
CA PHE A 361 20.66 7.52 21.36
C PHE A 361 21.40 6.41 22.11
N THR A 362 20.83 5.21 22.10
CA THR A 362 21.36 4.01 22.74
C THR A 362 22.16 3.21 21.73
N THR A 363 23.38 2.80 22.09
CA THR A 363 24.06 1.69 21.42
C THR A 363 23.88 0.43 22.24
N THR A 364 23.71 -0.71 21.58
CA THR A 364 23.61 -2.03 22.22
C THR A 364 24.62 -2.96 21.58
N VAL A 365 25.42 -3.62 22.41
CA VAL A 365 26.47 -4.56 22.00
C VAL A 365 26.21 -5.93 22.61
N ASP A 366 26.57 -6.99 21.89
CA ASP A 366 26.55 -8.34 22.44
C ASP A 366 27.75 -8.55 23.37
N VAL A 367 27.57 -9.26 24.48
CA VAL A 367 28.67 -9.54 25.41
C VAL A 367 29.14 -10.98 25.24
N ILE A 368 30.34 -11.13 24.69
CA ILE A 368 30.90 -12.40 24.26
C ILE A 368 31.90 -12.88 25.31
N GLY A 369 31.80 -14.17 25.66
CA GLY A 369 32.73 -14.82 26.59
C GLY A 369 34.16 -14.84 26.06
N GLU A 370 35.13 -15.13 26.91
CA GLU A 370 36.52 -15.34 26.46
C GLU A 370 36.55 -16.49 25.44
N ALA A 371 36.95 -16.18 24.20
CA ALA A 371 37.02 -17.14 23.12
C ALA A 371 38.12 -18.18 23.39
N LEU A 372 37.72 -19.35 23.92
CA LEU A 372 38.61 -20.52 24.02
C LEU A 372 38.81 -21.22 22.67
N ILE A 373 38.04 -20.83 21.64
CA ILE A 373 37.91 -21.53 20.36
C ILE A 373 37.97 -20.52 19.22
N ASP A 374 38.94 -20.67 18.30
CA ASP A 374 39.00 -19.89 17.07
C ASP A 374 37.96 -20.44 16.05
N LEU A 375 37.05 -19.57 15.62
CA LEU A 375 35.95 -19.93 14.72
C LEU A 375 36.21 -19.41 13.31
N SER A 376 36.16 -20.32 12.32
CA SER A 376 36.28 -19.97 10.91
C SER A 376 35.18 -19.00 10.46
N PRO A 377 35.47 -18.01 9.61
CA PRO A 377 34.45 -17.13 9.03
C PRO A 377 33.42 -17.88 8.17
N VAL A 378 32.29 -17.22 7.90
CA VAL A 378 31.23 -17.75 7.04
C VAL A 378 31.73 -17.86 5.60
N THR A 379 31.49 -19.00 4.95
CA THR A 379 31.81 -19.23 3.54
C THR A 379 30.57 -19.05 2.67
N VAL A 380 30.66 -18.24 1.61
CA VAL A 380 29.58 -18.12 0.61
C VAL A 380 29.80 -19.14 -0.49
N VAL A 381 28.92 -20.14 -0.59
CA VAL A 381 29.08 -21.28 -1.49
C VAL A 381 28.76 -20.87 -2.92
N GLY A 382 29.57 -21.31 -3.87
CA GLY A 382 29.32 -21.13 -5.31
C GLY A 382 29.65 -19.74 -5.85
N GLN A 383 30.10 -18.81 -5.00
CA GLN A 383 30.57 -17.48 -5.41
C GLN A 383 32.09 -17.39 -5.30
N PRO A 384 32.83 -17.15 -6.40
CA PRO A 384 34.24 -16.83 -6.33
C PRO A 384 34.41 -15.40 -5.77
N GLY A 385 35.11 -15.28 -4.64
CA GLY A 385 35.31 -14.00 -3.96
C GLY A 385 34.09 -13.54 -3.15
N LEU A 386 34.12 -12.28 -2.72
CA LEU A 386 33.12 -11.68 -1.82
C LEU A 386 32.33 -10.52 -2.46
N ALA A 387 32.39 -10.36 -3.78
CA ALA A 387 31.53 -9.44 -4.53
C ALA A 387 30.51 -10.27 -5.32
N VAL A 388 29.21 -10.09 -5.05
CA VAL A 388 28.12 -10.87 -5.66
C VAL A 388 27.24 -10.00 -6.55
N ASP A 389 26.99 -10.48 -7.78
CA ASP A 389 25.90 -10.01 -8.61
C ASP A 389 24.59 -10.71 -8.20
N ALA A 390 23.69 -9.98 -7.53
CA ALA A 390 22.46 -10.55 -6.98
C ALA A 390 21.61 -11.26 -8.05
N LEU A 391 21.50 -10.69 -9.25
CA LEU A 391 20.63 -11.21 -10.30
C LEU A 391 21.17 -12.49 -10.96
N ALA A 392 22.42 -12.85 -10.71
CA ALA A 392 23.00 -14.13 -11.14
C ALA A 392 22.55 -15.33 -10.28
N PHE A 393 21.91 -15.08 -9.13
CA PHE A 393 21.53 -16.12 -8.15
C PHE A 393 20.02 -16.08 -7.85
N PRO A 394 19.15 -16.49 -8.80
CA PRO A 394 17.70 -16.46 -8.61
C PRO A 394 17.21 -17.34 -7.45
N GLU A 395 17.92 -18.43 -7.14
CA GLU A 395 17.63 -19.31 -5.99
C GLU A 395 18.25 -18.79 -4.67
N GLY A 396 18.99 -17.68 -4.72
CA GLY A 396 19.78 -17.16 -3.62
C GLY A 396 21.16 -17.81 -3.47
N LEU A 397 21.84 -17.48 -2.38
CA LEU A 397 23.17 -17.96 -2.02
C LEU A 397 23.14 -18.75 -0.71
N ILE A 398 24.09 -19.67 -0.55
CA ILE A 398 24.28 -20.40 0.70
C ILE A 398 25.43 -19.79 1.49
N ALA A 399 25.10 -19.19 2.64
CA ALA A 399 26.05 -18.85 3.70
C ALA A 399 26.30 -20.09 4.57
N ARG A 400 27.44 -20.74 4.36
CA ARG A 400 27.84 -21.97 5.04
C ARG A 400 28.76 -21.66 6.21
N ILE A 401 28.41 -22.26 7.35
CA ILE A 401 29.24 -22.36 8.53
C ILE A 401 29.82 -23.77 8.55
N GLU A 402 31.13 -23.88 8.80
CA GLU A 402 31.83 -25.15 8.94
C GLU A 402 32.73 -25.09 10.17
N PHE A 403 32.58 -26.08 11.06
CA PHE A 403 33.34 -26.14 12.30
C PHE A 403 33.69 -27.60 12.61
N ALA A 404 34.87 -28.03 12.16
CA ALA A 404 35.30 -29.43 12.24
C ALA A 404 35.28 -30.01 13.67
N GLN A 405 35.51 -29.15 14.67
CA GLN A 405 35.53 -29.50 16.09
C GLN A 405 34.13 -29.46 16.75
N ALA A 406 33.04 -29.35 15.98
CA ALA A 406 31.69 -29.35 16.53
C ALA A 406 31.38 -30.67 17.25
N GLN A 407 30.80 -30.57 18.45
CA GLN A 407 30.41 -31.67 19.31
C GLN A 407 28.89 -31.92 19.22
N SER A 408 28.44 -33.06 19.76
CA SER A 408 27.00 -33.33 19.84
C SER A 408 26.34 -32.32 20.78
N GLY A 409 25.31 -31.64 20.31
CA GLY A 409 24.58 -30.62 21.07
C GLY A 409 25.06 -29.19 20.85
N ASP A 410 26.19 -28.97 20.17
CA ASP A 410 26.60 -27.62 19.76
C ASP A 410 25.56 -27.02 18.82
N GLN A 411 25.20 -25.77 19.08
CA GLN A 411 24.36 -24.97 18.20
C GLN A 411 25.17 -23.83 17.61
N CYS A 412 24.84 -23.44 16.38
CA CYS A 412 25.35 -22.23 15.77
C CYS A 412 24.23 -21.36 15.21
N GLN A 413 24.39 -20.04 15.31
CA GLN A 413 23.46 -19.07 14.77
C GLN A 413 24.20 -18.15 13.81
N LEU A 414 23.68 -18.00 12.58
CA LEU A 414 24.20 -17.03 11.63
C LEU A 414 23.60 -15.66 11.93
N HIS A 415 24.44 -14.63 11.93
CA HIS A 415 24.03 -13.25 11.95
C HIS A 415 24.45 -12.61 10.63
N ALA A 416 23.46 -12.15 9.88
CA ALA A 416 23.69 -11.27 8.76
C ALA A 416 23.32 -9.87 9.23
N ARG A 417 24.29 -8.95 9.26
CA ARG A 417 24.09 -7.55 9.62
C ARG A 417 24.41 -6.66 8.42
N PRO A 418 23.60 -5.65 8.16
CA PRO A 418 23.91 -4.69 7.13
C PRO A 418 24.92 -3.69 7.70
N VAL A 419 25.87 -3.25 6.89
CA VAL A 419 26.78 -2.18 7.33
C VAL A 419 26.06 -0.82 7.34
N THR A 420 24.98 -0.67 6.56
CA THR A 420 24.31 0.62 6.33
C THR A 420 22.78 0.60 6.22
N ALA A 421 22.09 -0.56 6.31
CA ALA A 421 20.65 -0.67 6.00
C ALA A 421 19.91 -1.84 6.67
N ASP A 422 19.03 -1.59 7.65
CA ASP A 422 18.35 -2.58 8.50
C ASP A 422 17.52 -3.69 7.79
N GLY A 423 17.04 -4.67 8.57
CA GLY A 423 16.03 -5.64 8.13
C GLY A 423 16.55 -6.89 7.41
N LEU A 424 17.70 -7.45 7.82
CA LEU A 424 18.15 -8.78 7.37
C LEU A 424 17.31 -9.89 8.01
N PRO A 425 17.20 -11.07 7.37
CA PRO A 425 16.55 -12.21 8.00
C PRO A 425 17.31 -12.63 9.26
N THR A 426 16.57 -12.82 10.35
CA THR A 426 17.09 -13.48 11.54
C THR A 426 17.21 -14.97 11.26
N PHE A 427 18.41 -15.53 11.34
CA PHE A 427 18.60 -16.97 11.26
C PHE A 427 18.45 -17.57 12.65
N THR A 428 17.69 -18.66 12.76
CA THR A 428 17.58 -19.40 14.02
C THR A 428 18.83 -20.25 14.27
N ALA A 429 19.11 -20.53 15.55
CA ALA A 429 20.17 -21.44 15.92
C ALA A 429 19.90 -22.85 15.37
N LYS A 430 20.94 -23.49 14.82
CA LYS A 430 20.89 -24.83 14.20
C LYS A 430 22.02 -25.69 14.75
N VAL A 431 21.76 -26.98 14.88
CA VAL A 431 22.81 -27.97 15.17
C VAL A 431 23.63 -28.28 13.92
N PHE A 432 24.90 -28.59 14.11
CA PHE A 432 25.77 -29.03 13.02
C PHE A 432 25.34 -30.40 12.48
N ASN A 433 25.33 -30.54 11.15
CA ASN A 433 25.03 -31.83 10.51
C ASN A 433 26.19 -32.84 10.64
N ALA A 434 26.02 -34.05 10.09
CA ALA A 434 27.05 -35.10 10.11
C ALA A 434 28.40 -34.68 9.50
N ASN A 435 28.37 -33.72 8.56
CA ASN A 435 29.56 -33.13 7.94
C ASN A 435 30.09 -31.90 8.68
N LYS A 436 29.64 -31.65 9.91
CA LYS A 436 30.06 -30.52 10.75
C LYS A 436 29.77 -29.15 10.10
N ARG A 437 28.65 -29.06 9.38
CA ARG A 437 28.21 -27.88 8.64
C ARG A 437 26.81 -27.43 9.01
N VAL A 438 26.57 -26.13 8.87
CA VAL A 438 25.24 -25.52 8.84
C VAL A 438 25.13 -24.62 7.62
N ASN A 439 24.09 -24.83 6.81
CA ASN A 439 23.80 -24.02 5.64
C ASN A 439 22.62 -23.08 5.94
N ASN A 440 22.80 -21.81 5.59
CA ASN A 440 21.78 -20.78 5.67
C ASN A 440 21.61 -20.14 4.29
N THR A 441 20.37 -19.88 3.89
CA THR A 441 20.08 -19.32 2.57
C THR A 441 19.89 -17.81 2.68
N LEU A 442 20.70 -17.06 1.93
CA LEU A 442 20.46 -15.66 1.60
C LEU A 442 19.60 -15.64 0.34
N THR A 443 18.32 -15.28 0.44
CA THR A 443 17.40 -15.38 -0.70
C THR A 443 17.72 -14.32 -1.75
N ILE A 444 17.28 -14.51 -3.01
CA ILE A 444 17.38 -13.47 -4.06
C ILE A 444 16.78 -12.14 -3.61
N ARG A 445 15.66 -12.22 -2.88
CA ARG A 445 14.97 -11.10 -2.27
C ARG A 445 15.92 -10.35 -1.31
N ASP A 446 16.70 -11.06 -0.50
CA ASP A 446 17.61 -10.44 0.49
C ASP A 446 18.81 -9.76 -0.17
N LEU A 447 19.29 -10.33 -1.28
CA LEU A 447 20.38 -9.80 -2.08
C LEU A 447 19.94 -8.56 -2.87
N VAL A 448 18.83 -8.64 -3.61
CA VAL A 448 18.30 -7.50 -4.40
C VAL A 448 17.97 -6.30 -3.52
N ALA A 449 17.39 -6.55 -2.34
CA ALA A 449 17.11 -5.49 -1.36
C ALA A 449 18.36 -4.75 -0.84
N ARG A 450 19.55 -5.26 -1.15
CA ARG A 450 20.85 -4.79 -0.68
C ARG A 450 21.82 -4.47 -1.80
N HIS A 451 21.34 -4.36 -3.03
CA HIS A 451 22.18 -3.96 -4.17
C HIS A 451 22.99 -2.69 -3.84
N GLY A 452 24.28 -2.73 -4.11
CA GLY A 452 25.20 -1.62 -3.82
C GLY A 452 25.63 -1.48 -2.35
N THR A 453 25.30 -2.44 -1.48
CA THR A 453 25.68 -2.42 -0.05
C THR A 453 26.59 -3.59 0.33
N VAL A 454 27.04 -3.63 1.59
CA VAL A 454 27.84 -4.73 2.15
C VAL A 454 27.03 -5.44 3.23
N ILE A 455 26.97 -6.77 3.13
CA ILE A 455 26.41 -7.66 4.15
C ILE A 455 27.56 -8.21 4.98
N ARG A 456 27.53 -7.96 6.28
CA ARG A 456 28.46 -8.52 7.27
C ARG A 456 27.89 -9.85 7.79
N LEU A 457 28.56 -10.96 7.48
CA LEU A 457 28.18 -12.30 7.89
C LEU A 457 29.09 -12.78 9.02
N LEU A 458 28.54 -13.06 10.19
CA LEU A 458 29.25 -13.62 11.33
C LEU A 458 28.38 -14.69 11.99
N TRP A 459 28.94 -15.56 12.82
CA TRP A 459 28.15 -16.58 13.48
C TRP A 459 28.63 -16.83 14.90
N ASP A 460 27.69 -17.26 15.74
CA ASP A 460 27.93 -17.56 17.14
C ASP A 460 27.82 -19.06 17.40
N LEU A 461 28.81 -19.62 18.09
CA LEU A 461 28.81 -20.98 18.65
C LEU A 461 28.24 -20.91 20.07
N MET A 462 27.22 -21.72 20.34
CA MET A 462 26.71 -21.96 21.69
C MET A 462 27.14 -23.35 22.14
N ARG A 463 28.03 -23.41 23.12
CA ARG A 463 28.54 -24.65 23.72
C ARG A 463 28.50 -24.55 25.23
N ASN A 464 27.78 -25.46 25.89
CA ASN A 464 27.66 -25.51 27.35
C ASN A 464 27.25 -24.17 28.00
N GLY A 465 26.40 -23.39 27.32
CA GLY A 465 25.95 -22.08 27.79
C GLY A 465 26.93 -20.92 27.55
N VAL A 466 28.08 -21.16 26.92
CA VAL A 466 29.03 -20.12 26.50
C VAL A 466 28.85 -19.80 25.03
N GLN A 467 28.83 -18.50 24.71
CA GLN A 467 28.75 -17.97 23.37
C GLN A 467 30.13 -17.50 22.89
N THR A 468 30.53 -17.93 21.70
CA THR A 468 31.77 -17.51 21.03
C THR A 468 31.47 -17.07 19.60
N ARG A 469 32.00 -15.93 19.17
CA ARG A 469 31.69 -15.32 17.85
C ARG A 469 32.81 -15.51 16.85
N SER A 470 32.46 -15.72 15.58
CA SER A 470 33.41 -15.77 14.48
C SER A 470 33.87 -14.39 14.04
N LYS A 471 35.03 -14.34 13.36
CA LYS A 471 35.38 -13.18 12.52
C LYS A 471 34.34 -12.98 11.41
N PRO A 472 34.07 -11.74 10.99
CA PRO A 472 33.08 -11.46 9.96
C PRO A 472 33.61 -11.75 8.55
N THR A 473 32.70 -12.19 7.68
CA THR A 473 32.86 -12.20 6.22
C THR A 473 32.07 -11.02 5.64
N LEU A 474 32.74 -10.12 4.91
CA LEU A 474 32.12 -8.95 4.28
C LEU A 474 31.73 -9.27 2.83
N LEU A 475 30.45 -9.50 2.57
CA LEU A 475 29.89 -9.80 1.25
C LEU A 475 29.36 -8.51 0.60
N THR A 476 30.06 -7.98 -0.40
CA THR A 476 29.62 -6.84 -1.20
C THR A 476 28.58 -7.28 -2.22
N VAL A 477 27.35 -6.76 -2.13
CA VAL A 477 26.33 -6.94 -3.16
C VAL A 477 26.48 -5.84 -4.19
N GLN A 478 26.73 -6.22 -5.44
CA GLN A 478 26.92 -5.27 -6.53
C GLN A 478 25.66 -4.45 -6.77
N LYS A 479 25.86 -3.19 -7.19
CA LYS A 479 24.76 -2.31 -7.54
C LYS A 479 24.13 -2.80 -8.85
N ILE A 480 22.82 -3.06 -8.82
CA ILE A 480 22.03 -3.28 -10.03
C ILE A 480 21.96 -1.96 -10.81
N VAL A 481 22.32 -2.00 -12.09
CA VAL A 481 22.38 -0.85 -12.98
C VAL A 481 21.03 -0.58 -13.63
N ASP A 482 20.78 0.67 -14.00
CA ASP A 482 19.61 1.05 -14.77
C ASP A 482 19.60 0.34 -16.13
N GLY A 483 18.45 -0.20 -16.52
CA GLY A 483 18.27 -0.94 -17.77
C GLY A 483 18.90 -2.33 -17.80
N ASP A 484 19.21 -2.95 -16.64
CA ASP A 484 19.72 -4.33 -16.61
C ASP A 484 18.78 -5.28 -17.38
N PRO A 485 19.26 -6.00 -18.41
CA PRO A 485 18.41 -6.79 -19.32
C PRO A 485 17.76 -8.02 -18.66
N ARG A 486 18.16 -8.37 -17.43
CA ARG A 486 17.54 -9.46 -16.66
C ARG A 486 16.29 -9.00 -15.92
N LEU A 487 16.05 -7.70 -15.83
CA LEU A 487 14.82 -7.13 -15.28
C LEU A 487 13.76 -7.03 -16.39
N PRO A 488 12.47 -7.19 -16.07
CA PRO A 488 11.42 -7.20 -17.06
C PRO A 488 11.21 -5.81 -17.68
N THR A 489 11.19 -5.74 -19.00
CA THR A 489 10.68 -4.58 -19.74
C THR A 489 9.15 -4.52 -19.59
N PRO A 490 8.55 -3.35 -19.31
CA PRO A 490 7.12 -3.16 -19.46
C PRO A 490 6.65 -3.56 -20.86
N LYS A 491 5.41 -4.02 -21.00
CA LYS A 491 4.80 -4.35 -22.29
C LYS A 491 3.42 -3.71 -22.40
N VAL A 492 3.08 -3.29 -23.62
CA VAL A 492 1.74 -2.84 -23.99
C VAL A 492 1.17 -3.85 -24.99
N PRO A 493 0.37 -4.84 -24.55
CA PRO A 493 -0.09 -5.94 -25.42
C PRO A 493 -0.87 -5.48 -26.67
N GLN A 494 -1.43 -4.27 -26.65
CA GLN A 494 -2.11 -3.67 -27.80
C GLN A 494 -1.14 -3.21 -28.91
N ALA A 495 0.17 -3.09 -28.63
CA ALA A 495 1.19 -2.92 -29.65
C ALA A 495 1.67 -4.32 -30.11
N LEU A 496 1.02 -4.87 -31.13
CA LEU A 496 1.18 -6.29 -31.52
C LEU A 496 2.61 -6.66 -31.97
N ASP A 497 3.37 -5.69 -32.47
CA ASP A 497 4.76 -5.84 -32.89
C ASP A 497 5.78 -5.34 -31.84
N ASP A 498 5.32 -5.02 -30.63
CA ASP A 498 6.07 -4.39 -29.53
C ASP A 498 6.71 -3.03 -29.92
N LYS A 499 6.27 -2.39 -31.03
CA LYS A 499 6.87 -1.14 -31.55
C LYS A 499 5.84 -0.07 -31.86
N VAL A 500 4.69 -0.41 -32.43
CA VAL A 500 3.67 0.55 -32.86
C VAL A 500 2.40 0.32 -32.07
N LEU A 501 1.96 1.37 -31.36
CA LEU A 501 0.68 1.40 -30.67
C LEU A 501 -0.32 2.15 -31.56
N ASN A 502 -0.99 1.42 -32.44
CA ASN A 502 -2.01 1.96 -33.32
C ASN A 502 -3.38 1.94 -32.63
N LEU A 503 -3.89 3.12 -32.27
CA LEU A 503 -5.15 3.24 -31.57
C LEU A 503 -6.34 2.75 -32.42
N SER A 504 -6.21 2.69 -33.75
CA SER A 504 -7.26 2.21 -34.64
C SER A 504 -7.39 0.68 -34.66
N GLU A 505 -6.42 -0.07 -34.11
CA GLU A 505 -6.40 -1.54 -34.13
C GLU A 505 -7.09 -2.18 -32.92
N PHE A 506 -7.48 -1.38 -31.92
CA PHE A 506 -8.15 -1.87 -30.73
C PHE A 506 -9.18 -0.88 -30.18
N GLU A 507 -10.23 -1.44 -29.59
CA GLU A 507 -11.27 -0.69 -28.88
C GLU A 507 -10.93 -0.52 -27.39
N GLY A 508 -11.38 0.58 -26.79
CA GLY A 508 -11.18 0.86 -25.37
C GLY A 508 -9.74 1.27 -24.98
N ASP A 509 -9.42 1.10 -23.70
CA ASP A 509 -8.12 1.46 -23.11
C ASP A 509 -7.03 0.42 -23.42
N ALA A 510 -5.79 0.89 -23.52
CA ALA A 510 -4.63 0.00 -23.53
C ALA A 510 -4.29 -0.46 -22.10
N GLU A 511 -3.35 -1.39 -21.96
CA GLU A 511 -2.83 -1.82 -20.67
C GLU A 511 -1.31 -1.91 -20.69
N VAL A 512 -0.68 -1.60 -19.56
CA VAL A 512 0.74 -1.89 -19.33
C VAL A 512 0.84 -3.11 -18.44
N LYS A 513 1.60 -4.11 -18.88
CA LYS A 513 1.97 -5.30 -18.11
C LYS A 513 3.46 -5.29 -17.78
N VAL A 514 3.80 -5.57 -16.53
CA VAL A 514 5.18 -5.85 -16.13
C VAL A 514 5.21 -7.20 -15.44
N LEU A 515 6.04 -8.13 -15.92
CA LEU A 515 6.19 -9.45 -15.28
C LEU A 515 6.77 -9.32 -13.86
N PRO A 516 6.55 -10.29 -12.97
CA PRO A 516 7.26 -10.35 -11.69
C PRO A 516 8.78 -10.27 -11.91
N TRP A 517 9.47 -9.42 -11.16
CA TRP A 517 10.93 -9.28 -11.23
C TRP A 517 11.64 -10.03 -10.11
N LEU A 518 12.92 -10.34 -10.33
CA LEU A 518 13.77 -10.92 -9.29
C LEU A 518 13.86 -9.97 -8.09
N GLY A 519 13.42 -10.46 -6.94
CA GLY A 519 13.41 -9.68 -5.70
C GLY A 519 12.13 -8.88 -5.43
N ILE A 520 11.06 -9.04 -6.23
CA ILE A 520 9.74 -8.43 -5.95
C ILE A 520 9.22 -8.84 -4.56
N ARG A 521 8.69 -7.86 -3.81
CA ARG A 521 8.19 -7.99 -2.44
C ARG A 521 6.96 -7.10 -2.23
N GLU A 522 6.06 -7.53 -1.37
CA GLU A 522 4.94 -6.70 -0.91
C GLU A 522 5.47 -5.45 -0.18
N GLY A 523 4.80 -4.31 -0.39
CA GLY A 523 5.19 -3.02 0.17
C GLY A 523 6.30 -2.30 -0.60
N GLN A 524 6.92 -2.93 -1.60
CA GLN A 524 7.95 -2.32 -2.44
C GLN A 524 7.36 -1.16 -3.24
N GLU A 525 8.03 -0.01 -3.21
CA GLU A 525 7.55 1.21 -3.89
C GLU A 525 7.98 1.23 -5.37
N VAL A 526 7.04 1.57 -6.25
CA VAL A 526 7.24 1.68 -7.70
C VAL A 526 6.65 2.96 -8.27
N GLU A 527 7.27 3.46 -9.35
CA GLU A 527 6.73 4.47 -10.24
C GLU A 527 6.65 3.90 -11.66
N LEU A 528 5.45 3.90 -12.24
CA LEU A 528 5.21 3.50 -13.63
C LEU A 528 4.63 4.70 -14.38
N LYS A 529 5.20 5.03 -15.53
CA LYS A 529 4.74 6.14 -16.37
C LYS A 529 4.93 5.85 -17.84
N CYS A 530 4.12 6.51 -18.67
CA CYS A 530 4.33 6.62 -20.09
C CYS A 530 4.69 8.08 -20.42
N VAL A 531 5.79 8.31 -21.11
CA VAL A 531 6.24 9.65 -21.52
C VAL A 531 6.24 9.72 -23.02
N GLY A 532 5.43 10.60 -23.60
CA GLY A 532 5.39 10.83 -25.04
C GLY A 532 5.48 12.32 -25.39
N ILE A 533 5.17 12.65 -26.64
CA ILE A 533 5.15 14.03 -27.13
C ILE A 533 3.70 14.46 -27.30
N SER A 534 3.30 15.61 -26.74
CA SER A 534 1.96 16.16 -26.91
C SER A 534 1.69 16.60 -28.35
N SER A 535 0.43 16.74 -28.74
CA SER A 535 0.04 17.34 -30.02
C SER A 535 0.66 18.73 -30.29
N GLU A 536 1.00 19.48 -29.23
CA GLU A 536 1.65 20.79 -29.29
C GLU A 536 3.18 20.70 -29.40
N GLY A 537 3.76 19.50 -29.26
CA GLY A 537 5.19 19.23 -29.43
C GLY A 537 6.03 19.22 -28.14
N GLY A 538 5.43 19.41 -26.97
CA GLY A 538 6.10 19.31 -25.67
C GLY A 538 6.10 17.89 -25.10
N GLU A 539 6.89 17.64 -24.05
CA GLU A 539 6.81 16.37 -23.31
C GLU A 539 5.43 16.23 -22.64
N TYR A 540 4.84 15.05 -22.73
CA TYR A 540 3.58 14.70 -22.08
C TYR A 540 3.75 13.45 -21.24
N VAL A 541 3.59 13.60 -19.92
CA VAL A 541 3.75 12.52 -18.95
C VAL A 541 2.37 12.00 -18.56
N ILE A 542 2.16 10.70 -18.76
CA ILE A 542 0.99 9.94 -18.33
C ILE A 542 1.41 9.14 -17.08
N PRO A 543 1.07 9.61 -15.87
CA PRO A 543 1.39 8.89 -14.64
C PRO A 543 0.45 7.68 -14.50
N LEU A 544 1.02 6.47 -14.42
CA LEU A 544 0.25 5.24 -14.28
C LEU A 544 0.23 4.76 -12.83
N LEU A 545 1.39 4.75 -12.17
CA LEU A 545 1.56 4.49 -10.75
C LEU A 545 2.57 5.49 -10.19
N LYS A 546 2.28 6.07 -9.02
CA LYS A 546 3.18 7.02 -8.34
C LYS A 546 3.30 6.64 -6.87
N ALA A 547 4.53 6.42 -6.41
CA ALA A 547 4.82 5.95 -5.04
C ALA A 547 3.94 4.75 -4.64
N TYR A 548 3.65 3.87 -5.60
CA TYR A 548 2.72 2.77 -5.42
C TYR A 548 3.40 1.61 -4.72
N LYS A 549 2.74 1.03 -3.71
CA LYS A 549 3.26 -0.13 -2.99
C LYS A 549 2.73 -1.42 -3.60
N VAL A 550 3.64 -2.27 -4.06
CA VAL A 550 3.33 -3.60 -4.61
C VAL A 550 2.54 -4.43 -3.60
N THR A 551 1.46 -5.06 -4.06
CA THR A 551 0.62 -5.96 -3.26
C THR A 551 1.12 -7.41 -3.31
N MET A 552 0.71 -8.25 -2.37
CA MET A 552 1.03 -9.68 -2.40
C MET A 552 0.49 -10.41 -3.66
N GLN A 553 -0.61 -9.93 -4.26
CA GLN A 553 -1.09 -10.48 -5.52
C GLN A 553 -0.11 -10.20 -6.67
N GLU A 554 0.37 -8.95 -6.77
CA GLU A 554 1.30 -8.52 -7.82
C GLU A 554 2.70 -9.13 -7.67
N VAL A 555 3.11 -9.51 -6.45
CA VAL A 555 4.31 -10.35 -6.24
C VAL A 555 4.25 -11.62 -7.09
N ASN A 556 3.05 -12.20 -7.26
CA ASN A 556 2.85 -13.43 -8.00
C ASN A 556 2.52 -13.20 -9.49
N SER A 557 1.72 -12.18 -9.80
CA SER A 557 1.21 -11.95 -11.17
C SER A 557 1.94 -10.86 -11.96
N GLY A 558 2.75 -10.02 -11.30
CA GLY A 558 3.28 -8.80 -11.86
C GLY A 558 2.26 -7.65 -11.86
N LEU A 559 2.64 -6.51 -12.44
CA LEU A 559 1.81 -5.31 -12.52
C LEU A 559 0.93 -5.35 -13.77
N ARG A 560 -0.31 -4.90 -13.62
CA ARG A 560 -1.27 -4.70 -14.73
C ARG A 560 -2.01 -3.39 -14.52
N VAL A 561 -1.70 -2.38 -15.32
CA VAL A 561 -2.20 -1.01 -15.12
C VAL A 561 -2.85 -0.47 -16.40
N PRO A 562 -4.06 0.10 -16.33
CA PRO A 562 -4.70 0.68 -17.51
C PRO A 562 -3.93 1.90 -18.01
N LEU A 563 -3.72 1.98 -19.33
CA LEU A 563 -3.17 3.14 -20.05
C LEU A 563 -4.31 3.72 -20.88
N ARG A 564 -4.91 4.82 -20.38
CA ARG A 564 -6.21 5.28 -20.87
C ARG A 564 -6.10 5.80 -22.29
N ARG A 565 -7.05 5.40 -23.13
CA ARG A 565 -7.12 5.81 -24.54
C ARG A 565 -7.16 7.33 -24.68
N LYS A 566 -7.90 8.02 -23.81
CA LYS A 566 -8.00 9.49 -23.80
C LYS A 566 -6.64 10.18 -23.64
N GLU A 567 -5.76 9.61 -22.82
CA GLU A 567 -4.41 10.14 -22.60
C GLU A 567 -3.53 9.88 -23.83
N LEU A 568 -3.61 8.67 -24.40
CA LEU A 568 -2.93 8.31 -25.65
C LEU A 568 -3.35 9.20 -26.83
N GLN A 569 -4.62 9.61 -26.90
CA GLN A 569 -5.12 10.53 -27.94
C GLN A 569 -4.53 11.94 -27.84
N SER A 570 -3.98 12.32 -26.69
CA SER A 570 -3.32 13.61 -26.48
C SER A 570 -1.87 13.61 -26.99
N LEU A 571 -1.33 12.42 -27.29
CA LEU A 571 -0.02 12.27 -27.90
C LEU A 571 -0.06 12.64 -29.39
N LYS A 572 1.07 13.14 -29.88
CA LYS A 572 1.28 13.46 -31.28
C LYS A 572 1.32 12.17 -32.09
N HIS A 573 0.60 12.17 -33.20
CA HIS A 573 0.62 11.06 -34.14
C HIS A 573 2.04 10.85 -34.71
N ASP A 574 2.46 9.58 -34.84
CA ASP A 574 3.82 9.14 -35.22
C ASP A 574 4.92 9.72 -34.31
N SER A 575 4.64 9.87 -33.02
CA SER A 575 5.63 10.27 -32.03
C SER A 575 6.00 9.13 -31.09
N GLN A 576 7.20 9.22 -30.52
CA GLN A 576 7.69 8.24 -29.55
C GLN A 576 6.89 8.35 -28.24
N ALA A 577 6.60 7.20 -27.64
CA ALA A 577 6.07 7.06 -26.30
C ALA A 577 6.86 5.97 -25.56
N ASN A 578 7.44 6.33 -24.41
CA ASN A 578 8.31 5.47 -23.62
C ASN A 578 7.59 5.07 -22.33
N VAL A 579 7.38 3.77 -22.15
CA VAL A 579 6.83 3.21 -20.91
C VAL A 579 7.97 2.73 -20.03
N SER A 580 8.09 3.32 -18.84
CA SER A 580 9.20 3.08 -17.92
C SER A 580 8.69 2.73 -16.52
N LEU A 581 9.28 1.70 -15.92
CA LEU A 581 9.11 1.35 -14.51
C LEU A 581 10.39 1.69 -13.73
N SER A 582 10.25 2.42 -12.63
CA SER A 582 11.31 2.65 -11.64
C SER A 582 10.92 1.97 -10.33
N VAL A 583 11.84 1.20 -9.74
CA VAL A 583 11.57 0.40 -8.54
C VAL A 583 12.56 0.75 -7.44
N PHE A 584 12.07 1.01 -6.24
CA PHE A 584 12.91 1.11 -5.05
C PHE A 584 13.28 -0.30 -4.59
N LEU A 585 14.44 -0.79 -5.03
CA LEU A 585 14.90 -2.15 -4.68
C LEU A 585 15.35 -2.24 -3.22
N GLY A 586 16.02 -1.21 -2.67
CA GLY A 586 16.44 -1.14 -1.27
C GLY A 586 15.40 -0.55 -0.30
N GLN A 587 15.75 -0.45 0.98
CA GLN A 587 14.93 0.29 1.95
C GLN A 587 14.91 1.78 1.59
N ASN A 588 13.71 2.38 1.62
CA ASN A 588 13.46 3.78 1.28
C ASN A 588 14.14 4.70 2.31
N THR A 589 15.42 4.99 2.06
CA THR A 589 16.23 5.98 2.78
C THR A 589 16.62 7.05 1.76
N ASP A 590 16.86 8.28 2.21
CA ASP A 590 17.15 9.44 1.34
C ASP A 590 18.37 9.25 0.40
N GLN A 591 19.13 8.16 0.56
CA GLN A 591 20.33 7.84 -0.22
C GLN A 591 20.12 6.76 -1.31
N VAL A 592 18.99 6.03 -1.31
CA VAL A 592 18.74 4.95 -2.29
C VAL A 592 17.86 5.47 -3.43
N ARG A 593 18.45 5.65 -4.61
CA ARG A 593 17.70 5.98 -5.84
C ARG A 593 16.97 4.74 -6.37
N PRO A 594 15.77 4.90 -6.95
CA PRO A 594 15.08 3.79 -7.60
C PRO A 594 15.90 3.31 -8.81
N VAL A 595 15.83 2.02 -9.11
CA VAL A 595 16.44 1.41 -10.29
C VAL A 595 15.44 1.48 -11.44
N LEU A 596 15.88 2.04 -12.56
CA LEU A 596 15.11 2.08 -13.80
C LEU A 596 15.20 0.74 -14.52
N PHE A 597 14.06 0.13 -14.80
CA PHE A 597 14.01 -1.11 -15.59
C PHE A 597 14.17 -0.80 -17.09
N PRO A 598 14.47 -1.81 -17.94
CA PRO A 598 14.48 -1.60 -19.38
C PRO A 598 13.19 -0.93 -19.87
N ILE A 599 13.33 0.06 -20.76
CA ILE A 599 12.23 0.89 -21.25
C ILE A 599 11.53 0.20 -22.43
N CYS A 600 10.21 0.28 -22.48
CA CYS A 600 9.43 -0.07 -23.66
C CYS A 600 9.26 1.19 -24.54
N GLU A 601 9.88 1.19 -25.71
CA GLU A 601 9.79 2.28 -26.67
C GLU A 601 8.74 1.96 -27.74
N LEU A 602 7.73 2.82 -27.86
CA LEU A 602 6.64 2.68 -28.81
C LEU A 602 6.54 3.92 -29.71
N THR A 603 5.95 3.76 -30.89
CA THR A 603 5.45 4.84 -31.74
C THR A 603 3.93 4.85 -31.65
N VAL A 604 3.34 5.99 -31.29
CA VAL A 604 1.88 6.11 -31.14
C VAL A 604 1.26 6.59 -32.44
N GLN A 605 0.32 5.80 -32.96
CA GLN A 605 -0.47 6.13 -34.13
C GLN A 605 -1.92 6.35 -33.73
N ARG A 606 -2.43 7.54 -34.05
CA ARG A 606 -3.84 7.90 -33.86
C ARG A 606 -4.47 8.36 -35.17
N THR A 607 -5.79 8.30 -35.21
CA THR A 607 -6.58 8.96 -36.24
C THR A 607 -6.32 10.47 -36.21
N LEU A 608 -6.06 11.04 -37.38
CA LEU A 608 -5.99 12.50 -37.58
C LEU A 608 -7.31 12.98 -38.17
N THR A 609 -7.75 14.17 -37.79
CA THR A 609 -8.96 14.79 -38.33
C THR A 609 -8.68 16.18 -38.88
N GLU A 610 -9.48 16.61 -39.85
CA GLU A 610 -9.48 17.96 -40.41
C GLU A 610 -10.92 18.41 -40.66
N ASN A 611 -11.35 19.42 -39.93
CA ASN A 611 -12.67 20.02 -40.04
C ASN A 611 -12.61 21.50 -40.45
N PHE A 612 -11.44 22.00 -40.83
CA PHE A 612 -11.21 23.37 -41.32
C PHE A 612 -11.60 24.54 -40.39
N ASP A 613 -12.19 24.30 -39.22
CA ASP A 613 -12.63 25.32 -38.24
C ASP A 613 -11.52 26.24 -37.76
N GLY A 614 -10.31 25.71 -37.63
CA GLY A 614 -9.13 26.48 -37.26
C GLY A 614 -8.46 27.21 -38.43
N GLN A 615 -8.95 27.04 -39.66
CA GLN A 615 -8.35 27.62 -40.87
C GLN A 615 -8.95 29.00 -41.15
N LEU A 616 -8.11 29.91 -41.66
CA LEU A 616 -8.59 31.19 -42.20
C LEU A 616 -9.40 30.97 -43.47
N THR A 617 -10.36 31.86 -43.73
CA THR A 617 -11.07 31.91 -45.02
C THR A 617 -10.08 32.14 -46.16
N GLN A 618 -10.03 31.21 -47.10
CA GLN A 618 -9.10 31.19 -48.23
C GLN A 618 -9.83 30.71 -49.47
N LEU A 619 -10.06 31.62 -50.42
CA LEU A 619 -10.64 31.31 -51.74
C LEU A 619 -9.55 31.37 -52.80
N VAL A 620 -9.54 30.37 -53.67
CA VAL A 620 -8.53 30.21 -54.73
C VAL A 620 -9.18 29.99 -56.08
N VAL A 621 -8.44 30.32 -57.14
CA VAL A 621 -8.81 30.08 -58.55
C VAL A 621 -7.95 28.96 -59.14
N SER A 622 -8.29 28.52 -60.36
CA SER A 622 -7.57 27.43 -61.05
C SER A 622 -6.06 27.68 -61.10
N GLY A 623 -5.29 26.66 -60.70
CA GLY A 623 -3.83 26.68 -60.62
C GLY A 623 -3.26 27.00 -59.23
N GLN A 624 -4.08 27.46 -58.27
CA GLN A 624 -3.65 27.80 -56.91
C GLN A 624 -3.92 26.66 -55.91
N THR A 625 -3.28 26.74 -54.74
CA THR A 625 -3.37 25.71 -53.68
C THR A 625 -3.52 26.29 -52.28
N ILE A 626 -4.17 25.55 -51.38
CA ILE A 626 -4.30 25.80 -49.95
C ILE A 626 -3.55 24.70 -49.17
N GLU A 627 -2.87 25.06 -48.10
CA GLU A 627 -2.10 24.13 -47.25
C GLU A 627 -2.77 24.00 -45.87
N THR A 628 -3.01 22.77 -45.42
CA THR A 628 -3.43 22.47 -44.03
C THR A 628 -2.41 21.57 -43.33
N SER A 629 -2.63 21.19 -42.07
CA SER A 629 -1.72 20.28 -41.37
C SER A 629 -1.77 18.84 -41.91
N THR A 630 -2.88 18.46 -42.57
CA THR A 630 -3.14 17.09 -43.03
C THR A 630 -2.99 16.93 -44.55
N MET A 631 -3.22 17.98 -45.33
CA MET A 631 -3.24 17.89 -46.79
C MET A 631 -2.87 19.21 -47.49
N ARG A 632 -2.55 19.09 -48.78
CA ARG A 632 -2.47 20.17 -49.75
C ARG A 632 -3.66 20.09 -50.69
N ILE A 633 -4.45 21.14 -50.74
CA ILE A 633 -5.68 21.25 -51.54
C ILE A 633 -5.35 22.04 -52.80
N GLY A 634 -5.53 21.47 -53.98
CA GLY A 634 -5.24 22.13 -55.25
C GLY A 634 -6.47 22.27 -56.14
N PHE A 635 -6.70 23.48 -56.64
CA PHE A 635 -7.70 23.71 -57.68
C PHE A 635 -7.07 23.45 -59.06
N VAL A 636 -7.25 22.23 -59.57
CA VAL A 636 -6.59 21.72 -60.79
C VAL A 636 -7.08 22.47 -62.04
N SER A 637 -8.39 22.51 -62.28
CA SER A 637 -8.97 23.12 -63.49
C SER A 637 -10.44 23.47 -63.31
N GLY A 638 -10.94 24.55 -63.92
CA GLY A 638 -12.35 24.94 -63.88
C GLY A 638 -12.55 26.46 -63.81
N GLY A 639 -13.80 26.91 -63.89
CA GLY A 639 -14.18 28.31 -63.70
C GLY A 639 -14.62 28.63 -62.27
N GLY A 640 -14.58 29.90 -61.88
CA GLY A 640 -15.02 30.36 -60.55
C GLY A 640 -13.95 30.19 -59.46
N MET A 641 -14.41 30.09 -58.21
CA MET A 641 -13.56 29.94 -57.03
C MET A 641 -13.90 28.64 -56.28
N MET A 642 -12.95 28.15 -55.50
CA MET A 642 -13.13 27.10 -54.50
C MET A 642 -12.33 27.48 -53.26
N GLY A 643 -12.57 26.81 -52.14
CA GLY A 643 -11.69 26.96 -50.98
C GLY A 643 -12.39 26.86 -49.65
N ILE A 644 -11.66 27.19 -48.60
CA ILE A 644 -12.08 27.04 -47.22
C ILE A 644 -12.80 28.34 -46.81
N ALA A 645 -14.09 28.28 -46.52
CA ALA A 645 -14.88 29.44 -46.13
C ALA A 645 -16.03 29.04 -45.19
N PRO A 646 -16.63 29.98 -44.45
CA PRO A 646 -17.78 29.68 -43.62
C PRO A 646 -18.97 29.23 -44.46
N THR A 647 -19.79 28.32 -43.94
CA THR A 647 -21.09 27.99 -44.54
C THR A 647 -21.93 29.26 -44.71
N THR A 648 -22.35 29.62 -45.94
CA THR A 648 -23.08 30.87 -46.26
C THR A 648 -24.58 30.64 -46.54
N ASP A 649 -25.35 31.73 -46.70
CA ASP A 649 -26.78 31.72 -47.07
C ASP A 649 -27.08 30.80 -48.27
N GLY A 650 -27.99 29.83 -48.05
CA GLY A 650 -28.42 28.82 -49.03
C GLY A 650 -28.02 27.38 -48.69
N PHE A 651 -27.13 27.15 -47.72
CA PHE A 651 -26.76 25.82 -47.24
C PHE A 651 -27.36 25.50 -45.87
N VAL A 652 -27.89 24.28 -45.71
CA VAL A 652 -28.28 23.74 -44.40
C VAL A 652 -27.03 23.22 -43.70
N THR A 653 -26.66 23.83 -42.57
CA THR A 653 -25.57 23.32 -41.72
C THR A 653 -26.04 22.09 -40.97
N ILE A 654 -25.17 21.07 -40.90
CA ILE A 654 -25.45 19.84 -40.17
C ILE A 654 -24.38 19.68 -39.08
N PRO A 655 -24.76 19.76 -37.79
CA PRO A 655 -23.81 19.70 -36.69
C PRO A 655 -22.89 18.47 -36.72
N ALA A 656 -21.61 18.69 -36.42
CA ALA A 656 -20.52 17.72 -36.45
C ALA A 656 -20.30 16.99 -37.80
N LYS A 657 -20.87 17.52 -38.89
CA LYS A 657 -20.75 16.95 -40.23
C LYS A 657 -20.32 18.00 -41.24
N THR A 658 -21.11 19.05 -41.41
CA THR A 658 -20.88 20.15 -42.37
C THR A 658 -21.35 21.46 -41.74
N GLU A 659 -20.49 22.09 -40.93
CA GLU A 659 -20.81 23.33 -40.22
C GLU A 659 -19.60 24.25 -40.12
N LEU A 660 -19.80 25.48 -39.61
CA LEU A 660 -18.73 26.45 -39.38
C LEU A 660 -17.88 26.70 -40.65
N GLN A 661 -16.62 26.29 -40.70
CA GLN A 661 -15.73 26.43 -41.87
C GLN A 661 -15.68 25.13 -42.67
N VAL A 662 -15.99 25.19 -43.96
CA VAL A 662 -16.02 24.00 -44.83
C VAL A 662 -15.20 24.22 -46.10
N LEU A 663 -14.81 23.13 -46.75
CA LEU A 663 -14.20 23.18 -48.08
C LEU A 663 -15.29 23.24 -49.15
N HIS A 664 -15.46 24.40 -49.77
CA HIS A 664 -16.40 24.59 -50.87
C HIS A 664 -15.81 24.17 -52.21
N ILE A 665 -16.57 23.38 -52.97
CA ILE A 665 -16.34 23.05 -54.37
C ILE A 665 -17.33 23.85 -55.21
N SER A 666 -16.87 24.68 -56.15
CA SER A 666 -17.74 25.58 -56.94
C SER A 666 -18.40 26.70 -56.11
N TYR A 667 -17.61 27.37 -55.26
CA TYR A 667 -18.07 28.43 -54.34
C TYR A 667 -18.85 29.52 -55.08
N LYS A 668 -20.17 29.58 -54.85
CA LYS A 668 -21.10 30.54 -55.46
C LYS A 668 -21.04 30.62 -56.99
N HIS A 669 -20.56 29.57 -57.66
CA HIS A 669 -20.38 29.52 -59.10
C HIS A 669 -20.64 28.11 -59.64
N PRO A 670 -21.83 27.81 -60.22
CA PRO A 670 -22.09 26.51 -60.81
C PRO A 670 -21.24 26.36 -62.10
N GLY A 671 -20.21 25.53 -62.02
CA GLY A 671 -19.33 25.22 -63.14
C GLY A 671 -18.49 23.98 -62.87
N VAL A 672 -17.99 23.32 -63.91
CA VAL A 672 -17.15 22.13 -63.76
C VAL A 672 -15.78 22.54 -63.19
N GLN A 673 -15.41 21.91 -62.09
CA GLN A 673 -14.15 22.06 -61.39
C GLN A 673 -13.54 20.68 -61.11
N ARG A 674 -12.20 20.63 -61.10
CA ARG A 674 -11.40 19.48 -60.69
C ARG A 674 -10.49 19.89 -59.55
N ILE A 675 -10.57 19.17 -58.44
CA ILE A 675 -9.89 19.51 -57.18
C ILE A 675 -9.10 18.29 -56.73
N ALA A 676 -7.84 18.49 -56.35
CA ALA A 676 -6.98 17.42 -55.85
C ALA A 676 -6.56 17.71 -54.41
N LEU A 677 -6.88 16.80 -53.50
CA LEU A 677 -6.40 16.80 -52.12
C LEU A 677 -5.22 15.82 -52.04
N HIS A 678 -4.00 16.36 -51.93
CA HIS A 678 -2.79 15.58 -51.72
C HIS A 678 -2.55 15.42 -50.22
N LEU A 679 -2.65 14.19 -49.71
CA LEU A 679 -2.46 13.93 -48.29
C LEU A 679 -0.97 14.07 -47.95
N LYS A 680 -0.66 14.72 -46.82
CA LYS A 680 0.73 14.88 -46.36
C LYS A 680 1.35 13.57 -45.89
N LYS A 681 0.50 12.59 -45.57
CA LYS A 681 0.88 11.22 -45.23
C LYS A 681 -0.06 10.23 -45.91
N PRO A 682 0.44 9.08 -46.40
CA PRO A 682 -0.41 8.00 -46.85
C PRO A 682 -1.25 7.45 -45.69
N CYS A 683 -2.54 7.22 -45.90
CA CYS A 683 -3.44 6.63 -44.90
C CYS A 683 -4.06 5.32 -45.41
N ASN A 684 -4.50 4.46 -44.50
CA ASN A 684 -5.16 3.19 -44.80
C ASN A 684 -6.69 3.30 -44.84
N GLU A 685 -7.23 4.38 -44.27
CA GLU A 685 -8.62 4.75 -44.44
C GLU A 685 -8.76 6.27 -44.42
N VAL A 686 -9.59 6.80 -45.32
CA VAL A 686 -10.07 8.18 -45.25
C VAL A 686 -11.59 8.22 -45.24
N SER A 687 -12.15 9.07 -44.40
CA SER A 687 -13.57 9.39 -44.44
C SER A 687 -13.81 10.87 -44.28
N PHE A 688 -14.91 11.37 -44.85
CA PHE A 688 -15.31 12.77 -44.75
C PHE A 688 -16.81 12.90 -45.02
N TRP A 689 -17.39 14.00 -44.57
CA TRP A 689 -18.77 14.36 -44.84
C TRP A 689 -18.86 15.30 -46.03
N TYR A 690 -19.93 15.17 -46.80
CA TYR A 690 -20.27 16.09 -47.88
C TYR A 690 -21.75 16.45 -47.83
N GLY A 691 -22.10 17.65 -48.30
CA GLY A 691 -23.46 18.19 -48.27
C GLY A 691 -23.76 19.11 -49.44
N GLY A 692 -25.04 19.23 -49.79
CA GLY A 692 -25.56 20.14 -50.81
C GLY A 692 -25.37 19.68 -52.26
N THR A 693 -25.20 18.38 -52.49
CA THR A 693 -25.10 17.86 -53.87
C THR A 693 -26.48 17.78 -54.53
N ASN A 694 -26.61 18.40 -55.71
CA ASN A 694 -27.79 18.42 -56.58
C ASN A 694 -27.64 17.54 -57.81
N ASP A 695 -26.45 17.00 -58.05
CA ASP A 695 -26.16 16.12 -59.16
C ASP A 695 -25.44 14.85 -58.70
N ALA A 696 -25.95 13.68 -59.12
CA ALA A 696 -25.36 12.39 -58.80
C ALA A 696 -24.12 12.06 -59.64
N THR A 697 -23.74 12.92 -60.58
CA THR A 697 -22.55 12.76 -61.44
C THR A 697 -21.27 13.31 -60.83
N ASN A 698 -21.35 14.00 -59.68
CA ASN A 698 -20.17 14.36 -58.90
C ASN A 698 -19.46 13.08 -58.44
N VAL A 699 -18.12 13.05 -58.54
CA VAL A 699 -17.34 11.85 -58.24
C VAL A 699 -16.08 12.20 -57.44
N ALA A 700 -15.76 11.33 -56.49
CA ALA A 700 -14.50 11.31 -55.75
C ALA A 700 -13.65 10.12 -56.22
N TYR A 701 -12.41 10.38 -56.62
CA TYR A 701 -11.42 9.38 -57.02
C TYR A 701 -10.34 9.26 -55.93
N PHE A 702 -9.99 8.04 -55.57
CA PHE A 702 -8.97 7.73 -54.56
C PHE A 702 -7.74 7.17 -55.24
N TYR A 703 -6.57 7.70 -54.93
CA TYR A 703 -5.30 7.31 -55.53
C TYR A 703 -4.31 6.88 -54.46
N GLY A 704 -3.61 5.79 -54.73
CA GLY A 704 -2.41 5.36 -54.04
C GLY A 704 -1.16 5.76 -54.82
N VAL A 705 0.01 5.39 -54.31
CA VAL A 705 1.30 5.68 -54.98
C VAL A 705 1.37 5.10 -56.40
N ASN A 706 0.70 3.97 -56.63
CA ASN A 706 0.75 3.23 -57.90
C ASN A 706 -0.43 3.52 -58.86
N GLY A 707 -1.29 4.50 -58.55
CA GLY A 707 -2.42 4.88 -59.42
C GLY A 707 -3.76 4.88 -58.71
N LEU A 708 -4.84 4.78 -59.50
CA LEU A 708 -6.23 4.83 -59.01
C LEU A 708 -6.56 3.57 -58.19
N LEU A 709 -7.02 3.75 -56.96
CA LEU A 709 -7.50 2.69 -56.07
C LEU A 709 -9.00 2.44 -56.28
N GLY A 710 -9.77 3.51 -56.48
CA GLY A 710 -11.21 3.41 -56.70
C GLY A 710 -11.87 4.77 -56.90
N GLN A 711 -13.18 4.75 -57.15
CA GLN A 711 -14.00 5.95 -57.28
C GLN A 711 -15.35 5.76 -56.56
N GLN A 712 -15.95 6.85 -56.09
CA GLN A 712 -17.30 6.85 -55.52
C GLN A 712 -18.08 8.05 -56.05
N PHE A 713 -19.30 7.80 -56.55
CA PHE A 713 -20.23 8.85 -56.92
C PHE A 713 -20.91 9.43 -55.68
N LEU A 714 -21.08 10.74 -55.64
CA LEU A 714 -21.74 11.44 -54.55
C LEU A 714 -23.26 11.33 -54.74
N LEU A 715 -23.96 11.01 -53.66
CA LEU A 715 -25.42 10.87 -53.62
C LEU A 715 -26.06 12.22 -53.30
N LEU A 716 -27.16 12.53 -54.01
CA LEU A 716 -27.98 13.73 -53.82
C LEU A 716 -28.34 13.95 -52.34
N ASN A 717 -28.04 15.14 -51.80
CA ASN A 717 -28.26 15.47 -50.39
C ASN A 717 -28.41 16.97 -50.10
N LEU A 718 -29.48 17.55 -50.65
CA LEU A 718 -29.86 18.97 -50.49
C LEU A 718 -29.99 19.46 -49.04
N ASN A 719 -30.60 18.65 -48.16
CA ASN A 719 -30.92 19.04 -46.77
C ASN A 719 -30.33 18.06 -45.75
N SER A 720 -29.29 17.31 -46.13
CA SER A 720 -28.61 16.34 -45.29
C SER A 720 -27.12 16.27 -45.65
N ALA A 721 -26.35 15.57 -44.83
CA ALA A 721 -24.95 15.27 -45.11
C ALA A 721 -24.76 13.75 -45.20
N ASN A 722 -23.97 13.32 -46.19
CA ASN A 722 -23.60 11.93 -46.41
C ASN A 722 -22.12 11.74 -46.09
N LYS A 723 -21.74 10.55 -45.64
CA LYS A 723 -20.35 10.21 -45.33
C LYS A 723 -19.77 9.33 -46.43
N ILE A 724 -18.59 9.68 -46.91
CA ILE A 724 -17.75 8.81 -47.73
C ILE A 724 -16.75 8.11 -46.82
N VAL A 725 -16.51 6.83 -47.07
CA VAL A 725 -15.46 6.03 -46.43
C VAL A 725 -14.73 5.26 -47.52
N CYS A 726 -13.41 5.36 -47.56
CA CYS A 726 -12.54 4.57 -48.41
C CYS A 726 -11.46 3.93 -47.53
N SER A 727 -11.51 2.61 -47.40
CA SER A 727 -10.59 1.80 -46.59
C SER A 727 -9.65 1.01 -47.51
N GLU A 728 -8.69 1.70 -48.09
CA GLU A 728 -7.67 1.13 -48.99
C GLU A 728 -6.28 1.51 -48.48
N ALA A 729 -5.35 0.55 -48.48
CA ALA A 729 -4.01 0.80 -47.94
C ALA A 729 -3.22 1.81 -48.80
N GLY A 730 -2.61 2.81 -48.16
CA GLY A 730 -1.71 3.75 -48.83
C GLY A 730 -2.38 4.78 -49.75
N ILE A 731 -3.57 5.29 -49.39
CA ILE A 731 -4.21 6.43 -50.07
C ILE A 731 -3.33 7.67 -49.89
N VAL A 732 -2.94 8.30 -50.99
CA VAL A 732 -2.10 9.52 -51.01
C VAL A 732 -2.79 10.73 -51.61
N ARG A 733 -3.85 10.54 -52.40
CA ARG A 733 -4.56 11.64 -53.05
C ARG A 733 -6.04 11.32 -53.25
N ILE A 734 -6.89 12.30 -53.02
CA ILE A 734 -8.32 12.29 -53.35
C ILE A 734 -8.57 13.35 -54.42
N GLU A 735 -9.32 13.04 -55.46
CA GLU A 735 -9.65 13.99 -56.50
C GLU A 735 -11.16 14.09 -56.69
N PHE A 736 -11.70 15.30 -56.68
CA PHE A 736 -13.11 15.57 -56.91
C PHE A 736 -13.31 16.17 -58.29
N GLN A 737 -14.32 15.67 -58.99
CA GLN A 737 -14.82 16.25 -60.23
C GLN A 737 -16.31 16.49 -60.06
N ASN A 738 -16.74 17.75 -60.13
CA ASN A 738 -18.15 18.11 -60.02
C ASN A 738 -18.82 18.31 -61.39
N SER A 739 -20.14 18.22 -61.41
CA SER A 739 -20.94 18.53 -62.58
C SER A 739 -21.12 20.04 -62.77
N GLY A 740 -21.39 20.47 -64.01
CA GLY A 740 -21.45 21.90 -64.36
C GLY A 740 -22.56 22.69 -63.67
N GLY A 741 -23.51 22.03 -63.00
CA GLY A 741 -24.65 22.66 -62.35
C GLY A 741 -24.62 22.64 -60.82
N ASP A 742 -23.56 22.13 -60.19
CA ASP A 742 -23.57 21.83 -58.75
C ASP A 742 -22.53 22.59 -57.92
N TRP A 743 -22.90 22.90 -56.68
CA TRP A 743 -22.09 23.52 -55.64
C TRP A 743 -22.28 22.69 -54.37
N PHE A 744 -21.20 22.10 -53.85
CA PHE A 744 -21.26 21.27 -52.63
C PHE A 744 -20.09 21.57 -51.69
N VAL A 745 -20.17 21.05 -50.47
CA VAL A 745 -19.18 21.24 -49.42
C VAL A 745 -18.63 19.91 -48.92
N LEU A 746 -17.38 19.94 -48.46
CA LEU A 746 -16.67 18.82 -47.82
C LEU A 746 -16.18 19.26 -46.45
N ASP A 747 -16.29 18.38 -45.45
CA ASP A 747 -15.92 18.71 -44.08
C ASP A 747 -15.69 17.43 -43.23
N ASN A 748 -15.12 17.58 -42.03
CA ASN A 748 -14.91 16.54 -41.02
C ASN A 748 -14.20 15.31 -41.58
N PHE A 749 -13.03 15.54 -42.18
CA PHE A 749 -12.13 14.49 -42.63
C PHE A 749 -11.54 13.73 -41.44
N SER A 750 -11.38 12.42 -41.61
CA SER A 750 -10.76 11.50 -40.66
C SER A 750 -9.82 10.57 -41.43
N PHE A 751 -8.58 10.46 -40.97
CA PHE A 751 -7.50 9.70 -41.58
C PHE A 751 -7.00 8.66 -40.57
N SER A 752 -7.12 7.37 -40.91
CA SER A 752 -6.58 6.26 -40.11
C SER A 752 -5.35 5.69 -40.81
N TYR A 753 -4.32 5.39 -40.03
CA TYR A 753 -2.99 5.00 -40.50
C TYR A 753 -2.70 3.55 -40.18
#